data_AF-A0A497ZSY3-F1
#
_entry.id   AF-A0A497ZSY3-F1
#
_cell.length_a   1.000
_cell.length_b   1.000
_cell.length_c   1.000
_cell.angle_alpha   90.00
_cell.angle_beta   90.00
_cell.angle_gamma   90.00
#
_symmetry.space_group_name_H-M   'P 1'
#
loop_
_entity.id
_entity.type
_entity.pdbx_description
1 polymer ?
#
loop_
_entity_poly.entity_id
_entity_poly.type
_entity_poly.pdbx_seq_one_letter_code
_entity_poly.pdbx_strand_id
1 'polypeptide(L)'
;MQNTGYPCPACGAPADLGSGCSGCGRPPHPAAAEVVRLDREIVALGGEVERARAAYQGLADRLGAARRRRAALAATVRAEFPVPRPAASATPAPVRPAAAVPPAPARPGVTPPPAVTPAWPGRWPVAPVPAPAGAGVGGAETSTRTVQGLLFVLGGLLLGTAAVVFTAVAWAAVGVAGRALILFAFTALALAAPLVAVRRGLRGTAETFAAVGLLLVLLDGYAAWSVDLVGVADWPATRYAALVGGAGAAVAAGYGRLSGLTVPWFAALVTAQPVLPLLVADARPEAAGWAMAFLGVALLDLAVLVALRRRGAPATVAEAVGVPTTGGPTVGGPTVGGPTAGGVAGAVAPAGAAPGTSGARPAVLAGRVLAWVGHAGALFVAAFCALVPLALGQAAGVPLLAGAPLLLVALTLLGTALLTGGAVFRAVAAALLVPVLAGAVVRPIAELGLAPLLSALVVVALAGGVRLLPAGWRTGPRAGALLVAGGTAQVAVLLAVAFAGATAGRSLPPWQGAAAGPDLDQGWQSPVVIALTVAALGLLLPRAARPALAAIGAAAVVLAVPAGWPSPWPAVVALDLVAAVGLLAVAVGRPGVRSWTVLAAGVAGTVLLGHGLVVGFAAPAGAGAALAVVLVAGTAVALVGRRGTAAQRRVAGAALAVVPLAVPAGAVVALLAAGAPAWWQARAALAAVALLPVGLLAVRRHWPDLRAYASVGVAVAVTAVGLAPVAVRADEPVTLYAAVAVLLATLGGAARSDVVLRVAGIGLLVVSVATAVPVTLTALVAPYGGVSPWSGAPTVRADPGALPVGLALAVLAVAGVLAGRQDRGAVRTGTTGADAVPSAGAGWWRATLVAVPFAATALPVLLVAAGVPWPVLPVGTLLGGVALVLLAALAAPRPLLAPVGLPVGLVLVASGLLGLLATRTGTVVGLGVLVVAATVVGVAARRDDARLGGALVAVAAATGLAVVAPLAGGLPVRTAAFSVLAVAVLTLAAGAAAGPVRRGRVTAAALDAAAQAVALVALLLAVGSLRHAAAVCVLWGAAVALRVLRRGESAGRRWVFAGIAGGSELLGGWLLLAAGDVAVLEAYTVPAAALALVAGVVALRTRPGLNSWLALGPGLAAGLLPSLVSVLVAPDPQPWRRLLLGVAALGAVLAGATRRWQAPVLLGGVTLALLALHELVRGWDLLPRWIFLAVGGFALIGLATTYERRRRDLARLRAAVGRMG
;
A
#
# COMPACT_ATOMS: atom_id res chain seq x y z
N MET A 1 54.56 28.19 -44.04
CA MET A 1 54.85 29.47 -44.68
C MET A 1 54.87 30.53 -43.60
N GLN A 2 56.02 31.16 -43.33
CA GLN A 2 56.17 32.13 -42.26
C GLN A 2 55.53 33.44 -42.73
N ASN A 3 54.34 33.76 -42.22
CA ASN A 3 53.68 35.02 -42.51
C ASN A 3 54.37 36.10 -41.66
N THR A 4 55.40 36.74 -42.21
CA THR A 4 56.18 37.83 -41.59
C THR A 4 55.74 39.21 -42.08
N GLY A 5 54.75 39.25 -42.97
CA GLY A 5 54.16 40.47 -43.49
C GLY A 5 53.17 41.12 -42.51
N TYR A 6 53.29 42.41 -42.32
CA TYR A 6 52.31 43.25 -41.62
C TYR A 6 52.17 44.60 -42.35
N PRO A 7 51.01 45.25 -42.30
CA PRO A 7 50.85 46.59 -42.88
C PRO A 7 51.67 47.61 -42.07
N CYS A 8 52.51 48.40 -42.75
CA CYS A 8 53.32 49.41 -42.08
C CYS A 8 52.41 50.47 -41.44
N PRO A 9 52.51 50.73 -40.13
CA PRO A 9 51.64 51.71 -39.46
C PRO A 9 51.88 53.16 -39.94
N ALA A 10 53.02 53.45 -40.58
CA ALA A 10 53.34 54.78 -41.06
C ALA A 10 52.77 55.09 -42.45
N CYS A 11 52.68 54.11 -43.35
CA CYS A 11 52.29 54.34 -44.75
C CYS A 11 51.33 53.30 -45.35
N GLY A 12 50.95 52.27 -44.60
CA GLY A 12 50.04 51.21 -45.04
C GLY A 12 50.63 50.20 -46.02
N ALA A 13 51.84 50.43 -46.57
CA ALA A 13 52.49 49.49 -47.47
C ALA A 13 52.88 48.18 -46.75
N PRO A 14 52.92 47.03 -47.46
CA PRO A 14 53.33 45.77 -46.87
C PRO A 14 54.79 45.85 -46.39
N ALA A 15 54.99 45.57 -45.10
CA ALA A 15 56.28 45.53 -44.44
C ALA A 15 56.57 44.11 -43.96
N ASP A 16 57.84 43.72 -44.05
CA ASP A 16 58.30 42.42 -43.58
C ASP A 16 59.19 42.59 -42.34
N LEU A 17 59.15 41.61 -41.44
CA LEU A 17 59.95 41.63 -40.22
C LEU A 17 61.47 41.50 -40.46
N GLY A 18 61.89 40.97 -41.62
CA GLY A 18 63.30 40.86 -42.01
C GLY A 18 63.81 42.07 -42.80
N SER A 19 63.01 42.60 -43.75
CA SER A 19 63.45 43.67 -44.66
C SER A 19 62.89 45.06 -44.35
N GLY A 20 61.98 45.20 -43.38
CA GLY A 20 61.30 46.46 -43.10
C GLY A 20 60.23 46.80 -44.14
N CYS A 21 59.83 48.07 -44.18
CA CYS A 21 58.76 48.53 -45.08
C CYS A 21 59.28 48.82 -46.48
N SER A 22 58.72 48.15 -47.49
CA SER A 22 59.05 48.37 -48.91
C SER A 22 58.65 49.74 -49.45
N GLY A 23 57.59 50.36 -48.91
CA GLY A 23 57.11 51.68 -49.33
C GLY A 23 57.94 52.85 -48.81
N CYS A 24 58.12 52.96 -47.48
CA CYS A 24 58.80 54.11 -46.85
C CYS A 24 60.23 53.82 -46.37
N GLY A 25 60.75 52.61 -46.59
CA GLY A 25 62.13 52.22 -46.25
C GLY A 25 62.44 52.11 -44.74
N ARG A 26 61.44 52.24 -43.86
CA ARG A 26 61.65 52.17 -42.41
C ARG A 26 61.97 50.74 -41.95
N PRO A 27 62.83 50.57 -40.93
CA PRO A 27 63.12 49.27 -40.36
C PRO A 27 61.87 48.65 -39.70
N PRO A 28 61.89 47.33 -39.42
CA PRO A 28 60.76 46.63 -38.84
C PRO A 28 60.28 47.26 -37.53
N HIS A 29 58.96 47.45 -37.39
CA HIS A 29 58.38 48.04 -36.19
C HIS A 29 58.35 47.02 -35.04
N PRO A 30 58.99 47.29 -33.88
CA PRO A 30 59.17 46.29 -32.82
C PRO A 30 57.84 45.77 -32.25
N ALA A 31 56.84 46.64 -32.08
CA ALA A 31 55.52 46.20 -31.61
C ALA A 31 54.78 45.31 -32.62
N ALA A 32 54.99 45.50 -33.93
CA ALA A 32 54.37 44.64 -34.95
C ALA A 32 55.06 43.26 -35.00
N ALA A 33 56.37 43.21 -34.76
CA ALA A 33 57.11 41.97 -34.56
C ALA A 33 56.54 41.16 -33.39
N GLU A 34 56.22 41.85 -32.29
CA GLU A 34 55.67 41.22 -31.09
C GLU A 34 54.23 40.71 -31.31
N VAL A 35 53.39 41.44 -32.05
CA VAL A 35 52.04 40.95 -32.42
C VAL A 35 52.13 39.69 -33.28
N VAL A 36 52.99 39.68 -34.30
CA VAL A 36 53.18 38.49 -35.15
C VAL A 36 53.76 37.31 -34.35
N ARG A 37 54.61 37.56 -33.34
CA ARG A 37 55.08 36.54 -32.40
C ARG A 37 53.93 35.96 -31.58
N LEU A 38 53.11 36.84 -30.98
CA LEU A 38 51.97 36.45 -30.15
C LEU A 38 50.87 35.74 -30.95
N ASP A 39 50.60 36.13 -32.19
CA ASP A 39 49.64 35.44 -33.06
C ASP A 39 50.03 33.97 -33.30
N ARG A 40 51.33 33.69 -33.45
CA ARG A 40 51.85 32.32 -33.56
C ARG A 40 51.68 31.55 -32.25
N GLU A 41 51.94 32.22 -31.13
CA GLU A 41 51.78 31.65 -29.79
C GLU A 41 50.30 31.29 -29.52
N ILE A 42 49.36 32.17 -29.90
CA ILE A 42 47.91 31.92 -29.79
C ILE A 42 47.48 30.72 -30.64
N VAL A 43 47.96 30.61 -31.88
CA VAL A 43 47.63 29.45 -32.74
C VAL A 43 48.20 28.15 -32.14
N ALA A 44 49.42 28.17 -31.60
CA ALA A 44 50.02 27.02 -30.95
C ALA A 44 49.23 26.59 -29.70
N LEU A 45 48.89 27.55 -28.82
CA LEU A 45 48.08 27.32 -27.62
C LEU A 45 46.66 26.86 -27.96
N GLY A 46 46.04 27.40 -29.02
CA GLY A 46 44.74 26.93 -29.52
C GLY A 46 44.77 25.45 -29.91
N GLY A 47 45.84 25.02 -30.57
CA GLY A 47 46.07 23.60 -30.89
C GLY A 47 46.30 22.72 -29.66
N GLU A 48 46.91 23.25 -28.60
CA GLU A 48 47.06 22.55 -27.31
C GLU A 48 45.73 22.40 -26.57
N VAL A 49 44.91 23.46 -26.56
CA VAL A 49 43.58 23.45 -25.95
C VAL A 49 42.67 22.43 -26.63
N GLU A 50 42.66 22.34 -27.96
CA GLU A 50 41.85 21.34 -28.66
C GLU A 50 42.34 19.91 -28.41
N ARG A 51 43.67 19.71 -28.34
CA ARG A 51 44.24 18.41 -27.94
C ARG A 51 43.84 18.02 -26.51
N ALA A 52 43.90 18.97 -25.57
CA ALA A 52 43.47 18.74 -24.20
C ALA A 52 41.96 18.45 -24.10
N ARG A 53 41.14 19.13 -24.90
CA ARG A 53 39.70 18.91 -24.99
C ARG A 53 39.37 17.52 -25.53
N ALA A 54 40.02 17.09 -26.61
CA ALA A 54 39.87 15.75 -27.16
C ALA A 54 40.32 14.67 -26.15
N ALA A 55 41.41 14.90 -25.43
CA ALA A 55 41.89 14.00 -24.38
C ALA A 55 40.89 13.89 -23.21
N TYR A 56 40.32 15.02 -22.77
CA TYR A 56 39.28 15.04 -21.73
C TYR A 56 38.03 14.28 -22.17
N GLN A 57 37.54 14.52 -23.40
CA GLN A 57 36.38 13.81 -23.95
C GLN A 57 36.64 12.29 -24.00
N GLY A 58 37.81 11.88 -24.49
CA GLY A 58 38.19 10.46 -24.50
C GLY A 58 38.33 9.82 -23.10
N LEU A 59 38.68 10.59 -22.07
CA LEU A 59 38.65 10.13 -20.67
C LEU A 59 37.22 10.01 -20.11
N ALA A 60 36.37 11.00 -20.41
CA ALA A 60 34.96 10.99 -20.01
C ALA A 60 34.21 9.79 -20.62
N ASP A 61 34.45 9.48 -21.90
CA ASP A 61 33.86 8.32 -22.58
C ASP A 61 34.31 6.99 -21.95
N ARG A 62 35.61 6.87 -21.65
CA ARG A 62 36.16 5.69 -20.95
C ARG A 62 35.55 5.52 -19.55
N LEU A 63 35.38 6.61 -18.80
CA LEU A 63 34.71 6.59 -17.50
C LEU A 63 33.24 6.18 -17.61
N GLY A 64 32.53 6.70 -18.62
CA GLY A 64 31.14 6.33 -18.91
C GLY A 64 30.99 4.84 -19.25
N ALA A 65 31.89 4.31 -20.08
CA ALA A 65 31.94 2.89 -20.42
C ALA A 65 32.22 2.01 -19.18
N ALA A 66 33.17 2.40 -18.33
CA ALA A 66 33.48 1.68 -17.09
C ALA A 66 32.28 1.65 -16.12
N ARG A 67 31.56 2.77 -15.95
CA ARG A 67 30.35 2.83 -15.12
C ARG A 67 29.23 1.93 -15.64
N ARG A 68 29.00 1.91 -16.96
CA ARG A 68 28.02 1.00 -17.60
C ARG A 68 28.39 -0.47 -17.38
N ARG A 69 29.66 -0.82 -17.57
CA ARG A 69 30.16 -2.18 -17.36
C ARG A 69 30.01 -2.62 -15.90
N ARG A 70 30.34 -1.76 -14.93
CA ARG A 70 30.09 -2.01 -13.50
C ARG A 70 28.60 -2.22 -13.21
N ALA A 71 27.73 -1.39 -13.77
CA ALA A 71 26.28 -1.51 -13.54
C ALA A 71 25.70 -2.81 -14.10
N ALA A 72 26.15 -3.23 -15.29
CA ALA A 72 25.80 -4.53 -15.88
C ALA A 72 26.26 -5.69 -14.98
N LEU A 73 27.53 -5.68 -14.54
CA LEU A 73 28.05 -6.71 -13.63
C LEU A 73 27.32 -6.73 -12.29
N ALA A 74 27.02 -5.57 -11.70
CA ALA A 74 26.24 -5.47 -10.47
C ALA A 74 24.79 -5.94 -10.65
N ALA A 75 24.22 -5.87 -11.85
CA ALA A 75 22.91 -6.43 -12.15
C ALA A 75 22.98 -7.96 -12.23
N THR A 76 24.02 -8.53 -12.84
CA THR A 76 24.27 -9.98 -12.87
C THR A 76 24.42 -10.54 -11.46
N VAL A 77 25.24 -9.90 -10.61
CA VAL A 77 25.43 -10.33 -9.20
C VAL A 77 24.12 -10.28 -8.41
N ARG A 78 23.27 -9.27 -8.62
CA ARG A 78 21.95 -9.18 -7.97
C ARG A 78 20.96 -10.24 -8.46
N ALA A 79 21.09 -10.69 -9.70
CA ALA A 79 20.29 -11.79 -10.24
C ALA A 79 20.75 -13.15 -9.67
N GLU A 80 22.04 -13.29 -9.39
CA GLU A 80 22.65 -14.50 -8.83
C GLU A 80 22.39 -14.65 -7.32
N PHE A 81 22.27 -13.53 -6.58
CA PHE A 81 21.93 -13.50 -5.15
C PHE A 81 20.65 -12.69 -4.88
N PRO A 82 19.45 -13.25 -5.15
CA PRO A 82 18.19 -12.57 -4.85
C PRO A 82 18.02 -12.38 -3.33
N VAL A 83 18.03 -11.13 -2.88
CA VAL A 83 17.71 -10.77 -1.48
C VAL A 83 16.29 -11.23 -1.14
N PRO A 84 16.05 -11.86 0.03
CA PRO A 84 14.71 -12.21 0.47
C PRO A 84 13.84 -10.95 0.52
N ARG A 85 12.76 -10.92 -0.27
CA ARG A 85 11.82 -9.80 -0.26
C ARG A 85 11.24 -9.66 1.16
N PRO A 86 11.31 -8.49 1.81
CA PRO A 86 10.41 -8.23 2.93
C PRO A 86 8.98 -8.35 2.41
N ALA A 87 8.14 -9.08 3.15
CA ALA A 87 6.76 -9.36 2.80
C ALA A 87 6.04 -8.07 2.40
N ALA A 88 5.39 -8.10 1.23
CA ALA A 88 4.63 -6.99 0.69
C ALA A 88 3.62 -6.49 1.73
N SER A 89 3.72 -5.22 2.10
CA SER A 89 2.67 -4.49 2.80
C SER A 89 1.40 -4.59 1.95
N ALA A 90 0.35 -5.17 2.52
CA ALA A 90 -0.92 -5.40 1.87
C ALA A 90 -1.47 -4.11 1.23
N THR A 91 -1.75 -4.18 -0.06
CA THR A 91 -2.61 -3.24 -0.77
C THR A 91 -4.01 -3.32 -0.16
N PRO A 92 -4.73 -2.20 0.08
CA PRO A 92 -6.12 -2.27 0.52
C PRO A 92 -6.97 -2.93 -0.57
N ALA A 93 -7.67 -4.01 -0.23
CA ALA A 93 -8.59 -4.69 -1.13
C ALA A 93 -9.78 -3.78 -1.49
N PRO A 94 -10.34 -3.88 -2.71
CA PRO A 94 -11.56 -3.19 -3.07
C PRO A 94 -12.75 -3.76 -2.27
N VAL A 95 -13.47 -2.87 -1.61
CA VAL A 95 -14.71 -3.16 -0.89
C VAL A 95 -15.75 -3.72 -1.86
N ARG A 96 -16.15 -4.98 -1.68
CA ARG A 96 -17.34 -5.56 -2.31
C ARG A 96 -18.59 -5.00 -1.61
N PRO A 97 -19.66 -4.64 -2.34
CA PRO A 97 -20.95 -4.31 -1.72
C PRO A 97 -21.54 -5.57 -1.08
N ALA A 98 -21.90 -5.47 0.20
CA ALA A 98 -22.61 -6.51 0.93
C ALA A 98 -24.05 -6.63 0.42
N ALA A 99 -24.48 -7.89 0.26
CA ALA A 99 -25.80 -8.28 -0.19
C ALA A 99 -26.91 -7.92 0.81
N ALA A 100 -28.11 -7.69 0.25
CA ALA A 100 -29.35 -7.37 0.93
C ALA A 100 -29.77 -8.42 1.98
N VAL A 101 -30.19 -7.95 3.14
CA VAL A 101 -30.92 -8.70 4.16
C VAL A 101 -32.42 -8.51 3.90
N PRO A 102 -33.27 -9.56 3.96
CA PRO A 102 -34.71 -9.44 3.72
C PRO A 102 -35.44 -8.76 4.90
N PRO A 103 -36.59 -8.10 4.67
CA PRO A 103 -37.30 -7.39 5.72
C PRO A 103 -38.11 -8.34 6.62
N ALA A 104 -38.08 -8.06 7.93
CA ALA A 104 -38.96 -8.66 8.94
C ALA A 104 -40.30 -7.90 9.02
N PRO A 105 -41.40 -8.53 9.50
CA PRO A 105 -42.76 -8.05 9.30
C PRO A 105 -43.21 -6.96 10.27
N ALA A 106 -44.19 -6.18 9.81
CA ALA A 106 -44.77 -5.01 10.45
C ALA A 106 -45.59 -5.28 11.72
N ARG A 107 -45.66 -4.27 12.60
CA ARG A 107 -46.79 -4.05 13.52
C ARG A 107 -47.20 -2.55 13.57
N PRO A 108 -48.48 -2.25 13.86
CA PRO A 108 -49.18 -1.06 13.37
C PRO A 108 -49.59 -0.04 14.47
N GLY A 109 -49.95 1.16 14.01
CA GLY A 109 -50.61 2.24 14.77
C GLY A 109 -49.77 3.53 14.78
N VAL A 110 -50.27 4.75 14.54
CA VAL A 110 -51.62 5.33 14.49
C VAL A 110 -51.53 6.62 13.64
N THR A 111 -52.64 7.00 12.99
CA THR A 111 -52.86 8.15 12.08
C THR A 111 -52.71 9.55 12.71
N PRO A 112 -52.34 10.57 11.91
CA PRO A 112 -52.81 11.96 12.13
C PRO A 112 -53.73 12.47 10.99
N PRO A 113 -54.73 13.34 11.28
CA PRO A 113 -55.54 14.09 10.31
C PRO A 113 -55.02 15.55 10.17
N PRO A 114 -55.73 16.45 9.43
CA PRO A 114 -55.32 17.01 8.15
C PRO A 114 -54.58 18.37 8.24
N ALA A 115 -53.65 18.61 7.31
CA ALA A 115 -52.99 19.91 7.18
C ALA A 115 -53.79 20.85 6.28
N VAL A 116 -54.36 21.89 6.90
CA VAL A 116 -54.90 23.09 6.26
C VAL A 116 -53.75 24.02 5.91
N THR A 117 -53.69 24.47 4.66
CA THR A 117 -52.81 25.53 4.16
C THR A 117 -53.25 26.91 4.65
N PRO A 118 -52.29 27.83 4.86
CA PRO A 118 -52.50 29.18 4.33
C PRO A 118 -51.29 29.72 3.54
N ALA A 119 -51.64 30.19 2.34
CA ALA A 119 -51.17 31.39 1.65
C ALA A 119 -49.73 31.91 1.89
N TRP A 120 -48.90 31.75 0.86
CA TRP A 120 -47.80 32.67 0.55
C TRP A 120 -48.31 33.76 -0.42
N PRO A 121 -48.25 35.06 -0.08
CA PRO A 121 -48.43 36.13 -1.05
C PRO A 121 -47.09 36.48 -1.72
N GLY A 122 -47.12 36.64 -3.05
CA GLY A 122 -46.21 37.54 -3.75
C GLY A 122 -45.23 36.92 -4.76
N ARG A 123 -45.66 36.92 -6.03
CA ARG A 123 -44.93 36.56 -7.24
C ARG A 123 -43.67 37.41 -7.45
N TRP A 124 -42.54 36.78 -7.82
CA TRP A 124 -41.52 37.37 -8.67
C TRP A 124 -41.52 36.65 -10.03
N PRO A 125 -41.45 37.35 -11.17
CA PRO A 125 -41.45 36.70 -12.48
C PRO A 125 -40.09 36.01 -12.72
N VAL A 126 -40.09 34.68 -12.71
CA VAL A 126 -38.97 33.86 -13.17
C VAL A 126 -39.07 33.77 -14.69
N ALA A 127 -38.13 34.41 -15.39
CA ALA A 127 -37.94 34.22 -16.82
C ALA A 127 -37.54 32.75 -17.11
N PRO A 128 -38.00 32.16 -18.23
CA PRO A 128 -37.67 30.78 -18.58
C PRO A 128 -36.16 30.62 -18.82
N VAL A 129 -35.55 29.66 -18.13
CA VAL A 129 -34.18 29.21 -18.43
C VAL A 129 -34.22 28.46 -19.76
N PRO A 130 -33.49 28.89 -20.80
CA PRO A 130 -33.37 28.10 -22.02
C PRO A 130 -32.60 26.81 -21.72
N ALA A 131 -33.20 25.67 -22.05
CA ALA A 131 -32.53 24.38 -22.06
C ALA A 131 -31.30 24.43 -22.99
N PRO A 132 -30.16 23.83 -22.62
CA PRO A 132 -29.03 23.71 -23.53
C PRO A 132 -29.43 22.75 -24.67
N ALA A 133 -29.64 23.32 -25.86
CA ALA A 133 -29.84 22.58 -27.08
C ALA A 133 -28.54 21.84 -27.48
N GLY A 134 -28.67 20.55 -27.80
CA GLY A 134 -27.82 19.82 -28.75
C GLY A 134 -26.38 19.50 -28.32
N ALA A 135 -26.18 18.36 -27.66
CA ALA A 135 -24.91 17.63 -27.75
C ALA A 135 -24.82 16.96 -29.13
N GLY A 136 -24.43 17.74 -30.14
CA GLY A 136 -23.98 17.21 -31.43
C GLY A 136 -22.57 16.64 -31.33
N VAL A 137 -22.27 15.65 -32.17
CA VAL A 137 -20.93 15.10 -32.40
C VAL A 137 -19.93 16.24 -32.67
N GLY A 138 -18.87 16.35 -31.84
CA GLY A 138 -17.73 17.27 -32.08
C GLY A 138 -17.47 18.38 -31.05
N GLY A 139 -17.66 18.16 -29.75
CA GLY A 139 -17.26 19.13 -28.71
C GLY A 139 -15.76 19.13 -28.41
N ALA A 140 -15.13 20.31 -28.32
CA ALA A 140 -13.71 20.49 -27.96
C ALA A 140 -13.49 20.45 -26.43
N GLU A 141 -12.45 19.74 -25.98
CA GLU A 141 -12.23 19.35 -24.58
C GLU A 141 -11.31 20.28 -23.73
N THR A 142 -11.07 21.56 -24.08
CA THR A 142 -10.27 22.47 -23.21
C THR A 142 -10.75 23.94 -23.17
N SER A 143 -10.64 24.59 -22.00
CA SER A 143 -11.09 25.97 -21.76
C SER A 143 -10.04 27.04 -22.10
N THR A 144 -10.48 28.18 -22.67
CA THR A 144 -9.58 29.23 -23.19
C THR A 144 -8.88 30.07 -22.11
N ARG A 145 -9.36 30.10 -20.85
CA ARG A 145 -8.75 30.86 -19.74
C ARG A 145 -7.46 30.22 -19.22
N THR A 146 -7.42 28.90 -19.15
CA THR A 146 -6.23 28.15 -18.72
C THR A 146 -5.11 28.26 -19.74
N VAL A 147 -5.44 28.16 -21.03
CA VAL A 147 -4.46 28.34 -22.13
C VAL A 147 -3.87 29.75 -22.13
N GLN A 148 -4.70 30.79 -21.93
CA GLN A 148 -4.22 32.18 -21.84
C GLN A 148 -3.29 32.41 -20.63
N GLY A 149 -3.64 31.88 -19.46
CA GLY A 149 -2.79 31.98 -18.26
C GLY A 149 -1.45 31.24 -18.42
N LEU A 150 -1.47 30.06 -19.04
CA LEU A 150 -0.27 29.26 -19.28
C LEU A 150 0.67 29.95 -20.29
N LEU A 151 0.14 30.61 -21.31
CA LEU A 151 0.93 31.36 -22.29
C LEU A 151 1.64 32.58 -21.68
N PHE A 152 1.02 33.30 -20.74
CA PHE A 152 1.68 34.43 -20.06
C PHE A 152 2.78 33.98 -19.10
N VAL A 153 2.55 32.89 -18.35
CA VAL A 153 3.56 32.32 -17.44
C VAL A 153 4.74 31.75 -18.24
N LEU A 154 4.47 31.01 -19.32
CA LEU A 154 5.50 30.45 -20.18
C LEU A 154 6.29 31.55 -20.91
N GLY A 155 5.59 32.58 -21.42
CA GLY A 155 6.23 33.74 -22.05
C GLY A 155 7.11 34.55 -21.09
N GLY A 156 6.64 34.78 -19.87
CA GLY A 156 7.44 35.44 -18.81
C GLY A 156 8.65 34.62 -18.38
N LEU A 157 8.52 33.29 -18.28
CA LEU A 157 9.62 32.39 -17.94
C LEU A 157 10.66 32.30 -19.06
N LEU A 158 10.23 32.20 -20.32
CA LEU A 158 11.12 32.19 -21.50
C LEU A 158 11.87 33.51 -21.64
N LEU A 159 11.21 34.63 -21.34
CA LEU A 159 11.87 35.95 -21.38
C LEU A 159 12.83 36.12 -20.19
N GLY A 160 12.47 35.66 -19.00
CA GLY A 160 13.35 35.65 -17.83
C GLY A 160 14.58 34.75 -18.03
N THR A 161 14.41 33.57 -18.63
CA THR A 161 15.53 32.67 -18.97
C THR A 161 16.40 33.24 -20.09
N ALA A 162 15.81 33.86 -21.11
CA ALA A 162 16.56 34.57 -22.14
C ALA A 162 17.38 35.73 -21.53
N ALA A 163 16.83 36.49 -20.58
CA ALA A 163 17.56 37.55 -19.88
C ALA A 163 18.74 36.99 -19.07
N VAL A 164 18.53 35.90 -18.33
CA VAL A 164 19.60 35.22 -17.56
C VAL A 164 20.70 34.68 -18.49
N VAL A 165 20.33 34.01 -19.59
CA VAL A 165 21.30 33.47 -20.58
C VAL A 165 22.02 34.61 -21.30
N PHE A 166 21.32 35.69 -21.64
CA PHE A 166 21.94 36.87 -22.23
C PHE A 166 22.97 37.51 -21.28
N THR A 167 22.61 37.68 -20.00
CA THR A 167 23.55 38.17 -18.98
C THR A 167 24.74 37.24 -18.77
N ALA A 168 24.59 35.93 -19.02
CA ALA A 168 25.65 34.93 -18.81
C ALA A 168 26.52 34.61 -20.04
N VAL A 169 26.01 34.75 -21.29
CA VAL A 169 26.63 34.15 -22.50
C VAL A 169 26.98 35.19 -23.59
N ALA A 170 26.32 36.35 -23.67
CA ALA A 170 26.50 37.31 -24.77
C ALA A 170 27.69 38.27 -24.58
N TRP A 171 28.94 37.77 -24.51
CA TRP A 171 30.05 38.55 -23.93
C TRP A 171 31.42 38.46 -24.63
N ALA A 172 31.49 38.66 -25.95
CA ALA A 172 32.80 38.76 -26.64
C ALA A 172 33.16 40.12 -27.26
N ALA A 173 32.20 41.01 -27.55
CA ALA A 173 32.44 42.16 -28.44
C ALA A 173 32.27 43.58 -27.85
N VAL A 174 31.92 43.73 -26.57
CA VAL A 174 31.54 45.04 -25.97
C VAL A 174 32.35 45.31 -24.70
N GLY A 175 32.80 46.55 -24.48
CA GLY A 175 33.55 46.95 -23.25
C GLY A 175 32.67 47.03 -21.99
N VAL A 176 33.29 47.00 -20.80
CA VAL A 176 32.59 46.91 -19.49
C VAL A 176 31.54 48.02 -19.29
N ALA A 177 31.90 49.27 -19.60
CA ALA A 177 30.97 50.40 -19.54
C ALA A 177 29.79 50.27 -20.52
N GLY A 178 30.04 49.73 -21.71
CA GLY A 178 28.99 49.48 -22.71
C GLY A 178 27.99 48.42 -22.27
N ARG A 179 28.47 47.35 -21.62
CA ARG A 179 27.62 46.29 -21.06
C ARG A 179 26.73 46.80 -19.93
N ALA A 180 27.28 47.57 -19.00
CA ALA A 180 26.51 48.18 -17.91
C ALA A 180 25.45 49.16 -18.42
N LEU A 181 25.79 49.98 -19.42
CA LEU A 181 24.85 50.93 -20.03
C LEU A 181 23.73 50.24 -20.79
N ILE A 182 24.03 49.16 -21.52
CA ILE A 182 23.03 48.36 -22.26
C ILE A 182 22.06 47.67 -21.30
N LEU A 183 22.56 47.03 -20.24
CA LEU A 183 21.71 46.38 -19.23
C LEU A 183 20.84 47.40 -18.49
N PHE A 184 21.42 48.51 -18.05
CA PHE A 184 20.67 49.59 -17.41
C PHE A 184 19.57 50.17 -18.32
N ALA A 185 19.87 50.41 -19.60
CA ALA A 185 18.88 50.88 -20.57
C ALA A 185 17.75 49.87 -20.76
N PHE A 186 18.07 48.57 -20.81
CA PHE A 186 17.08 47.51 -20.96
C PHE A 186 16.21 47.36 -19.71
N THR A 187 16.79 47.42 -18.51
CA THR A 187 16.07 47.41 -17.22
C THR A 187 15.15 48.62 -17.10
N ALA A 188 15.63 49.82 -17.48
CA ALA A 188 14.82 51.04 -17.50
C ALA A 188 13.63 50.92 -18.47
N LEU A 189 13.84 50.38 -19.67
CA LEU A 189 12.78 50.11 -20.64
C LEU A 189 11.77 49.06 -20.12
N ALA A 190 12.25 47.99 -19.50
CA ALA A 190 11.42 46.94 -18.91
C ALA A 190 10.59 47.42 -17.72
N LEU A 191 11.07 48.40 -16.94
CA LEU A 191 10.32 49.05 -15.85
C LEU A 191 9.40 50.20 -16.33
N ALA A 192 9.69 50.82 -17.48
CA ALA A 192 8.82 51.84 -18.07
C ALA A 192 7.58 51.24 -18.77
N ALA A 193 7.74 50.09 -19.45
CA ALA A 193 6.66 49.43 -20.18
C ALA A 193 5.41 49.08 -19.34
N PRO A 194 5.52 48.54 -18.10
CA PRO A 194 4.38 48.30 -17.22
C PRO A 194 3.58 49.56 -16.88
N LEU A 195 4.25 50.70 -16.64
CA LEU A 195 3.58 51.96 -16.31
C LEU A 195 2.72 52.46 -17.48
N VAL A 196 3.22 52.30 -18.72
CA VAL A 196 2.47 52.61 -19.94
C VAL A 196 1.34 51.60 -20.17
N ALA A 197 1.55 50.32 -19.90
CA ALA A 197 0.54 49.28 -20.03
C ALA A 197 -0.61 49.44 -19.00
N VAL A 198 -0.31 49.86 -17.77
CA VAL A 198 -1.31 50.22 -16.75
C VAL A 198 -2.15 51.41 -17.21
N ARG A 199 -1.52 52.46 -17.75
CA ARG A 199 -2.22 53.62 -18.34
C ARG A 199 -3.15 53.23 -19.51
N ARG A 200 -2.88 52.12 -20.19
CA ARG A 200 -3.70 51.56 -21.28
C ARG A 200 -4.67 50.44 -20.85
N GLY A 201 -4.77 50.13 -19.55
CA GLY A 201 -5.72 49.13 -19.02
C GLY A 201 -5.34 47.66 -19.25
N LEU A 202 -4.07 47.37 -19.53
CA LEU A 202 -3.51 46.02 -19.79
C LEU A 202 -2.83 45.44 -18.53
N ARG A 203 -3.61 45.14 -17.48
CA ARG A 203 -3.06 44.74 -16.16
C ARG A 203 -2.24 43.44 -16.18
N GLY A 204 -2.70 42.38 -16.87
CA GLY A 204 -1.96 41.10 -16.89
C GLY A 204 -0.61 41.20 -17.62
N THR A 205 -0.55 41.97 -18.69
CA THR A 205 0.71 42.30 -19.37
C THR A 205 1.60 43.14 -18.45
N ALA A 206 1.06 44.17 -17.78
CA ALA A 206 1.81 45.02 -16.87
C ALA A 206 2.40 44.25 -15.67
N GLU A 207 1.66 43.32 -15.07
CA GLU A 207 2.16 42.47 -13.98
C GLU A 207 3.30 41.55 -14.43
N THR A 208 3.20 40.97 -15.63
CA THR A 208 4.26 40.11 -16.21
C THR A 208 5.54 40.90 -16.50
N PHE A 209 5.42 42.07 -17.12
CA PHE A 209 6.58 42.92 -17.40
C PHE A 209 7.16 43.56 -16.13
N ALA A 210 6.34 43.89 -15.11
CA ALA A 210 6.83 44.38 -13.83
C ALA A 210 7.64 43.31 -13.07
N ALA A 211 7.23 42.04 -13.16
CA ALA A 211 8.01 40.92 -12.60
C ALA A 211 9.38 40.81 -13.27
N VAL A 212 9.42 40.87 -14.62
CA VAL A 212 10.67 40.81 -15.39
C VAL A 212 11.56 42.03 -15.11
N GLY A 213 11.00 43.23 -15.03
CA GLY A 213 11.74 44.45 -14.69
C GLY A 213 12.35 44.42 -13.29
N LEU A 214 11.62 43.93 -12.28
CA LEU A 214 12.13 43.78 -10.91
C LEU A 214 13.18 42.66 -10.79
N LEU A 215 13.08 41.60 -11.60
CA LEU A 215 14.13 40.58 -11.72
C LEU A 215 15.41 41.18 -12.31
N LEU A 216 15.28 42.01 -13.34
CA LEU A 216 16.43 42.70 -13.96
C LEU A 216 17.15 43.62 -12.96
N VAL A 217 16.44 44.27 -12.03
CA VAL A 217 17.08 45.05 -10.94
C VAL A 217 18.01 44.21 -10.06
N LEU A 218 17.64 42.95 -9.76
CA LEU A 218 18.50 42.03 -9.02
C LEU A 218 19.67 41.54 -9.87
N LEU A 219 19.43 41.28 -11.16
CA LEU A 219 20.47 40.88 -12.12
C LEU A 219 21.47 42.02 -12.38
N ASP A 220 21.05 43.28 -12.35
CA ASP A 220 21.92 44.45 -12.45
C ASP A 220 22.84 44.56 -11.22
N GLY A 221 22.33 44.22 -10.02
CA GLY A 221 23.17 44.11 -8.82
C GLY A 221 24.21 42.98 -8.92
N TYR A 222 23.85 41.84 -9.49
CA TYR A 222 24.81 40.77 -9.77
C TYR A 222 25.83 41.16 -10.85
N ALA A 223 25.37 41.81 -11.92
CA ALA A 223 26.21 42.27 -13.02
C ALA A 223 27.25 43.27 -12.52
N ALA A 224 26.85 44.22 -11.66
CA ALA A 224 27.75 45.19 -11.04
C ALA A 224 28.89 44.53 -10.24
N TRP A 225 28.59 43.48 -9.48
CA TRP A 225 29.62 42.68 -8.80
C TRP A 225 30.51 41.90 -9.78
N SER A 226 29.92 41.28 -10.80
CA SER A 226 30.66 40.45 -11.77
C SER A 226 31.67 41.22 -12.63
N VAL A 227 31.44 42.52 -12.83
CA VAL A 227 32.35 43.40 -13.58
C VAL A 227 33.19 44.31 -12.69
N ASP A 228 33.14 44.08 -11.37
CA ASP A 228 33.80 44.90 -10.35
C ASP A 228 33.54 46.40 -10.50
N LEU A 229 32.28 46.75 -10.73
CA LEU A 229 31.87 48.14 -10.92
C LEU A 229 32.08 48.92 -9.61
N VAL A 230 33.02 49.88 -9.60
CA VAL A 230 33.39 50.70 -8.42
C VAL A 230 34.07 49.90 -7.29
N GLY A 231 34.84 48.85 -7.60
CA GLY A 231 35.64 48.12 -6.60
C GLY A 231 34.80 47.33 -5.59
N VAL A 232 33.63 46.87 -6.02
CA VAL A 232 32.63 46.21 -5.17
C VAL A 232 32.91 44.71 -5.02
N ALA A 233 33.77 44.14 -5.85
CA ALA A 233 34.21 42.75 -5.73
C ALA A 233 34.99 42.49 -4.44
N ASP A 234 35.61 43.52 -3.85
CA ASP A 234 36.37 43.44 -2.60
C ASP A 234 35.48 43.35 -1.33
N TRP A 235 34.17 43.53 -1.47
CA TRP A 235 33.24 43.48 -0.34
C TRP A 235 32.87 42.03 0.02
N PRO A 236 32.62 41.71 1.30
CA PRO A 236 32.10 40.41 1.70
C PRO A 236 30.80 40.11 0.96
N ALA A 237 30.77 39.01 0.20
CA ALA A 237 29.67 38.66 -0.69
C ALA A 237 28.30 38.63 0.01
N THR A 238 28.25 38.22 1.28
CA THR A 238 27.05 38.19 2.12
C THR A 238 26.51 39.58 2.44
N ARG A 239 27.40 40.54 2.74
CA ARG A 239 27.03 41.95 3.00
C ARG A 239 26.57 42.64 1.73
N TYR A 240 27.27 42.41 0.62
CA TYR A 240 26.87 42.94 -0.68
C TYR A 240 25.51 42.39 -1.11
N ALA A 241 25.27 41.08 -0.98
CA ALA A 241 23.98 40.47 -1.27
C ALA A 241 22.85 40.98 -0.36
N ALA A 242 23.12 41.22 0.92
CA ALA A 242 22.16 41.84 1.84
C ALA A 242 21.82 43.29 1.42
N LEU A 243 22.81 44.05 0.97
CA LEU A 243 22.65 45.40 0.44
C LEU A 243 21.81 45.41 -0.84
N VAL A 244 22.12 44.55 -1.81
CA VAL A 244 21.36 44.39 -3.07
C VAL A 244 19.93 43.92 -2.80
N GLY A 245 19.75 42.95 -1.88
CA GLY A 245 18.43 42.49 -1.45
C GLY A 245 17.61 43.58 -0.77
N GLY A 246 18.23 44.36 0.13
CA GLY A 246 17.60 45.51 0.80
C GLY A 246 17.23 46.64 -0.17
N ALA A 247 18.14 46.99 -1.08
CA ALA A 247 17.89 47.98 -2.13
C ALA A 247 16.79 47.52 -3.10
N GLY A 248 16.83 46.25 -3.53
CA GLY A 248 15.77 45.63 -4.33
C GLY A 248 14.41 45.63 -3.63
N ALA A 249 14.38 45.36 -2.32
CA ALA A 249 13.16 45.45 -1.52
C ALA A 249 12.59 46.88 -1.46
N ALA A 250 13.46 47.88 -1.29
CA ALA A 250 13.08 49.28 -1.29
C ALA A 250 12.54 49.74 -2.67
N VAL A 251 13.23 49.35 -3.75
CA VAL A 251 12.80 49.64 -5.14
C VAL A 251 11.46 48.97 -5.45
N ALA A 252 11.28 47.70 -5.10
CA ALA A 252 10.04 46.97 -5.30
C ALA A 252 8.87 47.56 -4.48
N ALA A 253 9.12 47.98 -3.23
CA ALA A 253 8.13 48.65 -2.39
C ALA A 253 7.75 50.04 -2.94
N GLY A 254 8.72 50.82 -3.40
CA GLY A 254 8.50 52.12 -4.05
C GLY A 254 7.74 51.99 -5.37
N TYR A 255 8.14 51.03 -6.21
CA TYR A 255 7.50 50.74 -7.50
C TYR A 255 6.07 50.22 -7.33
N GLY A 256 5.81 49.42 -6.29
CA GLY A 256 4.45 48.99 -5.93
C GLY A 256 3.55 50.14 -5.50
N ARG A 257 4.08 51.11 -4.74
CA ARG A 257 3.34 52.33 -4.36
C ARG A 257 3.03 53.23 -5.56
N LEU A 258 3.97 53.35 -6.51
CA LEU A 258 3.82 54.19 -7.70
C LEU A 258 2.90 53.58 -8.77
N SER A 259 2.95 52.26 -8.98
CA SER A 259 2.22 51.57 -10.06
C SER A 259 0.84 51.05 -9.66
N GLY A 260 0.58 50.85 -8.36
CA GLY A 260 -0.64 50.22 -7.85
C GLY A 260 -0.77 48.74 -8.24
N LEU A 261 0.30 48.11 -8.73
CA LEU A 261 0.35 46.69 -9.10
C LEU A 261 0.57 45.81 -7.85
N THR A 262 0.11 44.57 -7.92
CA THR A 262 0.19 43.62 -6.80
C THR A 262 1.57 42.93 -6.72
N VAL A 263 2.12 42.53 -7.87
CA VAL A 263 3.40 41.81 -8.00
C VAL A 263 4.60 42.53 -7.32
N PRO A 264 4.79 43.86 -7.44
CA PRO A 264 5.92 44.54 -6.81
C PRO A 264 5.92 44.49 -5.27
N TRP A 265 4.74 44.46 -4.64
CA TRP A 265 4.66 44.34 -3.18
C TRP A 265 5.08 42.94 -2.69
N PHE A 266 4.76 41.90 -3.45
CA PHE A 266 5.25 40.54 -3.17
C PHE A 266 6.75 40.41 -3.38
N ALA A 267 7.29 41.03 -4.44
CA ALA A 267 8.72 41.08 -4.67
C ALA A 267 9.46 41.72 -3.49
N ALA A 268 8.95 42.83 -2.93
CA ALA A 268 9.55 43.51 -1.78
C ALA A 268 9.62 42.65 -0.51
N LEU A 269 8.56 41.86 -0.23
CA LEU A 269 8.53 40.98 0.94
C LEU A 269 9.53 39.82 0.80
N VAL A 270 9.60 39.22 -0.39
CA VAL A 270 10.51 38.10 -0.70
C VAL A 270 11.97 38.53 -0.64
N THR A 271 12.30 39.73 -1.15
CA THR A 271 13.68 40.23 -1.13
C THR A 271 14.14 40.71 0.25
N ALA A 272 13.22 41.04 1.16
CA ALA A 272 13.55 41.49 2.52
C ALA A 272 13.88 40.34 3.48
N GLN A 273 13.28 39.15 3.31
CA GLN A 273 13.47 37.98 4.19
C GLN A 273 14.94 37.52 4.36
N PRO A 274 15.77 37.42 3.30
CA PRO A 274 17.15 36.95 3.45
C PRO A 274 18.12 38.00 4.02
N VAL A 275 17.72 39.28 4.15
CA VAL A 275 18.64 40.37 4.54
C VAL A 275 19.24 40.14 5.94
N LEU A 276 18.41 39.83 6.94
CA LEU A 276 18.88 39.66 8.32
C LEU A 276 19.76 38.40 8.50
N PRO A 277 19.40 37.22 7.95
CA PRO A 277 20.31 36.07 7.91
C PRO A 277 21.63 36.34 7.18
N LEU A 278 21.60 37.06 6.04
CA LEU A 278 22.81 37.37 5.27
C LEU A 278 23.75 38.35 6.01
N LEU A 279 23.20 39.30 6.78
CA LEU A 279 24.00 40.23 7.59
C LEU A 279 24.72 39.53 8.74
N VAL A 280 24.08 38.54 9.38
CA VAL A 280 24.64 37.83 10.54
C VAL A 280 25.55 36.66 10.12
N ALA A 281 25.40 36.14 8.90
CA ALA A 281 26.18 34.99 8.40
C ALA A 281 27.71 35.18 8.49
N ASP A 282 28.18 36.41 8.30
CA ASP A 282 29.61 36.77 8.35
C ASP A 282 30.21 36.61 9.76
N ALA A 283 29.38 36.76 10.80
CA ALA A 283 29.79 36.59 12.20
C ALA A 283 29.85 35.11 12.66
N ARG A 284 29.54 34.15 11.76
CA ARG A 284 29.54 32.70 12.04
C ARG A 284 28.88 32.31 13.38
N PRO A 285 27.61 32.69 13.61
CA PRO A 285 26.95 32.42 14.88
C PRO A 285 26.82 30.92 15.17
N GLU A 286 26.94 30.55 16.45
CA GLU A 286 26.55 29.21 16.93
C GLU A 286 25.04 28.97 16.74
N ALA A 287 24.57 27.74 16.99
CA ALA A 287 23.15 27.39 16.85
C ALA A 287 22.21 28.31 17.65
N ALA A 288 22.64 28.78 18.82
CA ALA A 288 21.91 29.77 19.61
C ALA A 288 21.81 31.14 18.88
N GLY A 289 22.88 31.59 18.23
CA GLY A 289 22.87 32.83 17.45
C GLY A 289 22.01 32.73 16.18
N TRP A 290 22.01 31.58 15.50
CA TRP A 290 21.08 31.30 14.39
C TRP A 290 19.61 31.29 14.86
N ALA A 291 19.32 30.72 16.02
CA ALA A 291 17.98 30.74 16.60
C ALA A 291 17.49 32.19 16.81
N MET A 292 18.36 33.08 17.32
CA MET A 292 18.03 34.50 17.51
C MET A 292 17.85 35.26 16.19
N ALA A 293 18.67 34.98 15.17
CA ALA A 293 18.54 35.60 13.85
C ALA A 293 17.19 35.27 13.19
N PHE A 294 16.79 34.00 13.18
CA PHE A 294 15.48 33.59 12.64
C PHE A 294 14.30 34.03 13.51
N LEU A 295 14.49 34.13 14.83
CA LEU A 295 13.50 34.76 15.72
C LEU A 295 13.27 36.23 15.35
N GLY A 296 14.33 36.95 14.97
CA GLY A 296 14.25 38.31 14.44
C GLY A 296 13.43 38.41 13.15
N VAL A 297 13.64 37.49 12.20
CA VAL A 297 12.84 37.38 10.96
C VAL A 297 11.38 37.09 11.29
N ALA A 298 11.11 36.17 12.22
CA ALA A 298 9.75 35.85 12.65
C ALA A 298 9.04 37.07 13.27
N LEU A 299 9.74 37.85 14.11
CA LEU A 299 9.18 39.07 14.70
C LEU A 299 8.90 40.16 13.64
N LEU A 300 9.75 40.26 12.61
CA LEU A 300 9.53 41.17 11.47
C LEU A 300 8.26 40.79 10.68
N ASP A 301 8.10 39.52 10.33
CA ASP A 301 6.89 39.01 9.65
C ASP A 301 5.63 39.19 10.51
N LEU A 302 5.75 39.01 11.84
CA LEU A 302 4.67 39.27 12.79
C LEU A 302 4.28 40.75 12.84
N ALA A 303 5.26 41.66 12.81
CA ALA A 303 5.00 43.10 12.75
C ALA A 303 4.26 43.49 11.45
N VAL A 304 4.62 42.89 10.32
CA VAL A 304 3.92 43.06 9.04
C VAL A 304 2.48 42.52 9.12
N LEU A 305 2.27 41.35 9.72
CA LEU A 305 0.93 40.79 9.95
C LEU A 305 0.04 41.70 10.81
N VAL A 306 0.60 42.29 11.87
CA VAL A 306 -0.11 43.25 12.73
C VAL A 306 -0.44 44.53 11.97
N ALA A 307 0.50 45.06 11.17
CA ALA A 307 0.30 46.27 10.37
C ALA A 307 -0.77 46.09 9.28
N LEU A 308 -0.79 44.94 8.58
CA LEU A 308 -1.80 44.61 7.58
C LEU A 308 -3.19 44.43 8.22
N ARG A 309 -3.26 43.89 9.44
CA ARG A 309 -4.53 43.75 10.18
C ARG A 309 -5.14 45.10 10.54
N ARG A 310 -4.31 46.09 10.94
CA ARG A 310 -4.77 47.46 11.25
C ARG A 310 -5.31 48.21 10.03
N ARG A 311 -4.76 47.96 8.83
CA ARG A 311 -5.21 48.59 7.57
C ARG A 311 -6.49 47.99 6.98
N GLY A 312 -6.84 46.76 7.35
CA GLY A 312 -8.05 46.07 6.88
C GLY A 312 -9.27 46.24 7.77
N ALA A 313 -9.16 46.94 8.91
CA ALA A 313 -10.29 47.22 9.80
C ALA A 313 -11.09 48.41 9.23
N PRO A 314 -12.41 48.28 8.96
CA PRO A 314 -13.23 49.42 8.60
C PRO A 314 -13.24 50.42 9.76
N ALA A 315 -13.03 51.70 9.46
CA ALA A 315 -13.31 52.79 10.38
C ALA A 315 -14.82 52.82 10.64
N THR A 316 -15.28 52.09 11.65
CA THR A 316 -16.61 52.28 12.19
C THR A 316 -16.63 53.58 12.95
N VAL A 317 -17.39 54.52 12.41
CA VAL A 317 -18.05 55.66 13.07
C VAL A 317 -18.15 55.43 14.57
N ALA A 318 -17.35 56.18 15.33
CA ALA A 318 -17.50 56.34 16.76
C ALA A 318 -17.37 57.83 17.07
N GLU A 319 -18.31 58.61 16.52
CA GLU A 319 -18.67 59.92 17.03
C GLU A 319 -20.19 60.10 16.81
N ALA A 320 -20.86 60.60 17.85
CA ALA A 320 -22.30 60.85 18.00
C ALA A 320 -23.23 59.63 18.21
N VAL A 321 -23.53 59.34 19.49
CA VAL A 321 -24.80 59.67 20.17
C VAL A 321 -24.71 59.11 21.58
N GLY A 322 -24.71 60.00 22.58
CA GLY A 322 -24.93 59.61 23.96
C GLY A 322 -26.41 59.35 24.21
N VAL A 323 -26.72 58.30 24.99
CA VAL A 323 -27.93 58.21 25.83
C VAL A 323 -27.55 57.37 27.08
N PRO A 324 -27.95 57.79 28.29
CA PRO A 324 -27.48 57.19 29.54
C PRO A 324 -28.38 56.05 30.06
N THR A 325 -27.74 55.17 30.85
CA THR A 325 -28.21 54.31 31.97
C THR A 325 -29.70 54.01 32.17
N THR A 326 -30.01 52.72 32.41
CA THR A 326 -30.86 52.12 33.48
C THR A 326 -31.07 50.64 33.11
N GLY A 327 -31.14 49.60 33.95
CA GLY A 327 -31.13 49.41 35.39
C GLY A 327 -31.72 47.99 35.66
N GLY A 328 -31.12 47.22 36.58
CA GLY A 328 -31.84 46.20 37.37
C GLY A 328 -31.89 44.73 36.87
N PRO A 329 -32.18 43.77 37.78
CA PRO A 329 -31.30 42.59 37.95
C PRO A 329 -32.00 41.20 38.02
N THR A 330 -31.14 40.18 38.16
CA THR A 330 -31.29 38.88 38.88
C THR A 330 -32.03 37.63 38.32
N VAL A 331 -31.35 36.49 38.62
CA VAL A 331 -31.78 35.10 38.93
C VAL A 331 -31.96 34.05 37.82
N GLY A 332 -31.15 32.97 37.93
CA GLY A 332 -31.61 31.59 37.70
C GLY A 332 -30.73 30.68 36.82
N GLY A 333 -29.78 29.95 37.41
CA GLY A 333 -29.21 28.73 36.80
C GLY A 333 -30.16 27.52 36.88
N PRO A 334 -29.77 26.27 36.52
CA PRO A 334 -28.40 25.78 36.31
C PRO A 334 -28.14 24.86 35.06
N THR A 335 -26.88 24.84 34.64
CA THR A 335 -26.05 23.72 34.15
C THR A 335 -26.47 22.71 33.03
N VAL A 336 -25.68 22.77 31.95
CA VAL A 336 -24.81 21.71 31.34
C VAL A 336 -25.42 20.64 30.41
N GLY A 337 -24.98 20.71 29.14
CA GLY A 337 -24.85 19.58 28.19
C GLY A 337 -24.73 20.02 26.72
N GLY A 338 -23.51 20.24 26.19
CA GLY A 338 -23.27 20.56 24.76
C GLY A 338 -23.15 19.31 23.87
N PRO A 339 -22.44 19.33 22.71
CA PRO A 339 -22.18 20.38 21.72
C PRO A 339 -22.61 19.96 20.29
N THR A 340 -22.67 20.85 19.29
CA THR A 340 -22.07 20.68 17.93
C THR A 340 -22.52 21.73 16.90
N ALA A 341 -21.52 22.26 16.19
CA ALA A 341 -21.50 22.64 14.77
C ALA A 341 -22.54 23.64 14.21
N GLY A 342 -22.20 24.93 14.30
CA GLY A 342 -22.78 25.97 13.45
C GLY A 342 -22.23 25.87 12.02
N GLY A 343 -23.11 25.45 11.10
CA GLY A 343 -22.97 25.60 9.66
C GLY A 343 -23.28 27.03 9.22
N VAL A 344 -22.52 27.48 8.23
CA VAL A 344 -22.50 28.84 7.69
C VAL A 344 -23.45 28.95 6.50
N ALA A 345 -24.42 29.88 6.54
CA ALA A 345 -25.04 30.62 5.42
C ALA A 345 -26.28 31.37 5.97
N GLY A 346 -26.63 32.59 5.60
CA GLY A 346 -26.10 33.55 4.66
C GLY A 346 -26.93 34.83 4.80
N ALA A 347 -26.30 35.99 4.70
CA ALA A 347 -26.99 37.27 4.63
C ALA A 347 -26.64 37.91 3.29
N VAL A 348 -27.62 37.84 2.39
CA VAL A 348 -27.67 38.58 1.12
C VAL A 348 -28.13 40.00 1.45
N ALA A 349 -27.30 40.98 1.12
CA ALA A 349 -27.70 42.39 0.98
C ALA A 349 -27.55 42.79 -0.50
N PRO A 350 -28.49 43.55 -1.06
CA PRO A 350 -28.55 43.82 -2.50
C PRO A 350 -27.53 44.87 -2.93
N ALA A 351 -27.05 44.69 -4.15
CA ALA A 351 -26.11 45.56 -4.83
C ALA A 351 -26.79 46.86 -5.28
N GLY A 352 -26.44 47.97 -4.62
CA GLY A 352 -26.40 49.29 -5.24
C GLY A 352 -25.01 49.49 -5.83
N ALA A 353 -24.93 49.61 -7.16
CA ALA A 353 -23.68 49.71 -7.89
C ALA A 353 -22.97 51.05 -7.63
N ALA A 354 -21.74 50.97 -7.11
CA ALA A 354 -20.68 51.93 -7.39
C ALA A 354 -19.52 51.16 -8.05
N PRO A 355 -19.16 51.45 -9.32
CA PRO A 355 -18.05 50.76 -9.97
C PRO A 355 -16.73 51.38 -9.48
N GLY A 356 -15.92 50.64 -8.70
CA GLY A 356 -14.59 51.18 -8.37
C GLY A 356 -13.59 50.40 -7.51
N THR A 357 -13.94 49.42 -6.66
CA THR A 357 -12.97 48.96 -5.61
C THR A 357 -12.78 47.46 -5.42
N SER A 358 -13.24 46.59 -6.33
CA SER A 358 -13.12 45.13 -6.20
C SER A 358 -11.71 44.55 -6.43
N GLY A 359 -10.73 45.36 -6.86
CA GLY A 359 -9.36 44.89 -7.12
C GLY A 359 -8.45 44.76 -5.88
N ALA A 360 -8.77 45.41 -4.76
CA ALA A 360 -7.84 45.53 -3.63
C ALA A 360 -7.92 44.36 -2.60
N ARG A 361 -9.05 43.65 -2.52
CA ARG A 361 -9.29 42.58 -1.53
C ARG A 361 -8.47 41.28 -1.71
N PRO A 362 -8.23 40.75 -2.93
CA PRO A 362 -7.47 39.51 -3.09
C PRO A 362 -5.96 39.68 -2.84
N ALA A 363 -5.40 40.87 -3.13
CA ALA A 363 -3.99 41.18 -2.92
C ALA A 363 -3.62 41.25 -1.42
N VAL A 364 -4.48 41.85 -0.59
CA VAL A 364 -4.30 41.91 0.87
C VAL A 364 -4.42 40.52 1.51
N LEU A 365 -5.30 39.66 1.00
CA LEU A 365 -5.44 38.28 1.45
C LEU A 365 -4.17 37.46 1.13
N ALA A 366 -3.67 37.55 -0.11
CA ALA A 366 -2.44 36.87 -0.52
C ALA A 366 -1.21 37.37 0.25
N GLY A 367 -1.12 38.68 0.53
CA GLY A 367 -0.06 39.24 1.39
C GLY A 367 -0.11 38.73 2.83
N ARG A 368 -1.32 38.53 3.37
CA ARG A 368 -1.50 37.97 4.72
C ARG A 368 -1.11 36.49 4.79
N VAL A 369 -1.39 35.71 3.74
CA VAL A 369 -0.99 34.29 3.67
C VAL A 369 0.53 34.19 3.58
N LEU A 370 1.18 34.99 2.73
CA LEU A 370 2.63 34.95 2.57
C LEU A 370 3.36 35.35 3.86
N ALA A 371 2.91 36.39 4.56
CA ALA A 371 3.51 36.81 5.83
C ALA A 371 3.30 35.77 6.96
N TRP A 372 2.17 35.04 6.97
CA TRP A 372 1.96 33.92 7.89
C TRP A 372 2.89 32.74 7.60
N VAL A 373 3.09 32.42 6.32
CA VAL A 373 4.00 31.35 5.90
C VAL A 373 5.45 31.71 6.25
N GLY A 374 5.85 32.97 6.03
CA GLY A 374 7.16 33.50 6.45
C GLY A 374 7.38 33.39 7.95
N HIS A 375 6.44 33.92 8.75
CA HIS A 375 6.50 33.87 10.21
C HIS A 375 6.59 32.43 10.75
N ALA A 376 5.76 31.52 10.23
CA ALA A 376 5.78 30.12 10.63
C ALA A 376 7.08 29.41 10.23
N GLY A 377 7.59 29.67 9.02
CA GLY A 377 8.88 29.15 8.56
C GLY A 377 10.04 29.62 9.42
N ALA A 378 10.09 30.92 9.72
CA ALA A 378 11.14 31.51 10.55
C ALA A 378 11.11 30.99 12.01
N LEU A 379 9.93 30.89 12.64
CA LEU A 379 9.79 30.30 13.97
C LEU A 379 10.20 28.83 14.00
N PHE A 380 9.88 28.07 12.96
CA PHE A 380 10.24 26.67 12.86
C PHE A 380 11.77 26.49 12.79
N VAL A 381 12.45 27.27 11.95
CA VAL A 381 13.92 27.24 11.86
C VAL A 381 14.54 27.70 13.18
N ALA A 382 14.00 28.75 13.82
CA ALA A 382 14.46 29.20 15.14
C ALA A 382 14.30 28.12 16.22
N ALA A 383 13.18 27.41 16.25
CA ALA A 383 12.94 26.29 17.17
C ALA A 383 13.95 25.15 16.94
N PHE A 384 14.22 24.81 15.68
CA PHE A 384 15.18 23.75 15.33
C PHE A 384 16.60 24.12 15.78
N CYS A 385 17.05 25.35 15.51
CA CYS A 385 18.34 25.84 15.99
C CYS A 385 18.41 25.88 17.53
N ALA A 386 17.30 26.21 18.21
CA ALA A 386 17.22 26.26 19.67
C ALA A 386 17.23 24.88 20.36
N LEU A 387 16.95 23.78 19.66
CA LEU A 387 17.06 22.43 20.21
C LEU A 387 18.51 21.97 20.39
N VAL A 388 19.43 22.48 19.59
CA VAL A 388 20.86 22.13 19.63
C VAL A 388 21.51 22.49 20.98
N PRO A 389 21.41 23.72 21.52
CA PRO A 389 21.97 24.04 22.84
C PRO A 389 21.31 23.25 23.98
N LEU A 390 20.02 22.92 23.88
CA LEU A 390 19.34 22.08 24.87
C LEU A 390 19.88 20.64 24.86
N ALA A 391 20.18 20.09 23.68
CA ALA A 391 20.75 18.75 23.53
C ALA A 391 22.21 18.68 23.98
N LEU A 392 23.00 19.71 23.65
CA LEU A 392 24.41 19.83 24.04
C LEU A 392 24.60 20.22 25.51
N GLY A 393 23.56 20.74 26.17
CA GLY A 393 23.61 21.11 27.60
C GLY A 393 24.24 22.48 27.86
N GLN A 394 24.55 23.28 26.83
CA GLN A 394 25.14 24.61 26.97
C GLN A 394 24.72 25.54 25.83
N ALA A 395 24.57 26.83 26.15
CA ALA A 395 24.41 27.90 25.16
C ALA A 395 25.42 29.00 25.46
N ALA A 396 26.19 29.42 24.44
CA ALA A 396 27.27 30.41 24.60
C ALA A 396 28.26 30.05 25.73
N GLY A 397 28.57 28.75 25.88
CA GLY A 397 29.49 28.25 26.90
C GLY A 397 28.94 28.17 28.33
N VAL A 398 27.65 28.47 28.55
CA VAL A 398 27.04 28.45 29.90
C VAL A 398 25.95 27.36 29.97
N PRO A 399 26.07 26.35 30.88
CA PRO A 399 25.12 25.26 30.96
C PRO A 399 23.74 25.70 31.47
N LEU A 400 23.70 26.73 32.32
CA LEU A 400 22.46 27.35 32.81
C LEU A 400 21.62 27.99 31.69
N LEU A 401 22.22 28.32 30.54
CA LEU A 401 21.53 28.96 29.41
C LEU A 401 21.05 27.96 28.34
N ALA A 402 21.30 26.65 28.50
CA ALA A 402 21.00 25.63 27.50
C ALA A 402 19.54 25.66 26.98
N GLY A 403 18.58 25.95 27.87
CA GLY A 403 17.16 26.02 27.53
C GLY A 403 16.64 27.42 27.13
N ALA A 404 17.44 28.48 27.29
CA ALA A 404 16.98 29.86 27.11
C ALA A 404 16.52 30.19 25.68
N PRO A 405 17.22 29.77 24.61
CA PRO A 405 16.76 30.03 23.23
C PRO A 405 15.39 29.38 22.93
N LEU A 406 15.17 28.15 23.40
CA LEU A 406 13.91 27.43 23.17
C LEU A 406 12.76 28.04 23.97
N LEU A 407 13.05 28.52 25.18
CA LEU A 407 12.08 29.26 26.01
C LEU A 407 11.64 30.56 25.31
N LEU A 408 12.58 31.32 24.72
CA LEU A 408 12.25 32.53 23.95
C LEU A 408 11.37 32.22 22.74
N VAL A 409 11.65 31.16 21.99
CA VAL A 409 10.79 30.71 20.87
C VAL A 409 9.39 30.34 21.37
N ALA A 410 9.26 29.61 22.48
CA ALA A 410 7.95 29.26 23.06
C ALA A 410 7.18 30.50 23.55
N LEU A 411 7.87 31.48 24.14
CA LEU A 411 7.27 32.75 24.57
C LEU A 411 6.80 33.60 23.39
N THR A 412 7.56 33.65 22.28
CA THR A 412 7.12 34.35 21.07
C THR A 412 5.91 33.68 20.43
N LEU A 413 5.83 32.34 20.41
CA LEU A 413 4.64 31.61 19.98
C LEU A 413 3.43 31.95 20.86
N LEU A 414 3.59 32.02 22.18
CA LEU A 414 2.52 32.45 23.09
C LEU A 414 2.12 33.91 22.85
N GLY A 415 3.08 34.81 22.63
CA GLY A 415 2.85 36.21 22.27
C GLY A 415 2.07 36.36 20.97
N THR A 416 2.42 35.58 19.94
CA THR A 416 1.68 35.55 18.66
C THR A 416 0.24 35.08 18.88
N ALA A 417 0.01 34.11 19.78
CA ALA A 417 -1.32 33.61 20.09
C ALA A 417 -2.19 34.61 20.85
N LEU A 418 -1.58 35.45 21.69
CA LEU A 418 -2.25 36.54 22.37
C LEU A 418 -2.61 37.68 21.40
N LEU A 419 -1.73 38.01 20.44
CA LEU A 419 -1.90 39.12 19.50
C LEU A 419 -2.82 38.80 18.31
N THR A 420 -2.80 37.57 17.80
CA THR A 420 -3.53 37.18 16.57
C THR A 420 -4.94 36.65 16.86
N GLY A 421 -5.14 36.05 18.04
CA GLY A 421 -6.45 35.75 18.62
C GLY A 421 -7.03 34.37 18.24
N GLY A 422 -7.23 33.53 19.26
CA GLY A 422 -7.97 32.26 19.22
C GLY A 422 -7.81 31.49 20.54
N ALA A 423 -8.90 31.03 21.16
CA ALA A 423 -8.83 30.31 22.44
C ALA A 423 -8.03 29.00 22.34
N VAL A 424 -8.15 28.31 21.20
CA VAL A 424 -7.41 27.07 20.91
C VAL A 424 -5.92 27.36 20.72
N PHE A 425 -5.56 28.38 19.94
CA PHE A 425 -4.16 28.73 19.68
C PHE A 425 -3.43 29.15 20.97
N ARG A 426 -4.10 29.89 21.87
CA ARG A 426 -3.58 30.20 23.21
C ARG A 426 -3.40 28.96 24.09
N ALA A 427 -4.37 28.04 24.08
CA ALA A 427 -4.28 26.80 24.84
C ALA A 427 -3.12 25.91 24.37
N VAL A 428 -2.92 25.81 23.05
CA VAL A 428 -1.81 25.04 22.44
C VAL A 428 -0.45 25.66 22.78
N ALA A 429 -0.30 26.98 22.64
CA ALA A 429 0.95 27.66 22.99
C ALA A 429 1.27 27.53 24.49
N ALA A 430 0.27 27.67 25.37
CA ALA A 430 0.43 27.48 26.81
C ALA A 430 0.72 26.01 27.19
N ALA A 431 0.20 25.04 26.44
CA ALA A 431 0.52 23.62 26.64
C ALA A 431 1.97 23.29 26.26
N LEU A 432 2.49 23.88 25.17
CA LEU A 432 3.86 23.69 24.69
C LEU A 432 4.90 24.37 25.61
N LEU A 433 4.54 25.42 26.34
CA LEU A 433 5.44 26.11 27.26
C LEU A 433 5.88 25.23 28.44
N VAL A 434 4.99 24.35 28.95
CA VAL A 434 5.28 23.50 30.12
C VAL A 434 6.40 22.48 29.88
N PRO A 435 6.42 21.68 28.79
CA PRO A 435 7.53 20.77 28.52
C PRO A 435 8.84 21.52 28.20
N VAL A 436 8.78 22.71 27.58
CA VAL A 436 9.97 23.54 27.34
C VAL A 436 10.55 24.05 28.67
N LEU A 437 9.71 24.50 29.60
CA LEU A 437 10.11 24.89 30.95
C LEU A 437 10.68 23.71 31.75
N ALA A 438 10.03 22.54 31.68
CA ALA A 438 10.52 21.33 32.31
C ALA A 438 11.90 20.93 31.77
N GLY A 439 12.10 20.93 30.45
CA GLY A 439 13.39 20.64 29.83
C GLY A 439 14.48 21.66 30.21
N ALA A 440 14.13 22.94 30.25
CA ALA A 440 15.06 24.01 30.63
C ALA A 440 15.52 23.92 32.10
N VAL A 441 14.68 23.40 33.01
CA VAL A 441 15.01 23.24 34.43
C VAL A 441 15.67 21.88 34.72
N VAL A 442 15.21 20.80 34.10
CA VAL A 442 15.73 19.44 34.35
C VAL A 442 17.15 19.27 33.81
N ARG A 443 17.50 19.90 32.69
CA ARG A 443 18.82 19.76 32.08
C ARG A 443 19.98 20.23 32.98
N PRO A 444 19.97 21.45 33.57
CA PRO A 444 21.03 21.88 34.49
C PRO A 444 21.05 21.06 35.79
N ILE A 445 19.91 20.53 36.24
CA ILE A 445 19.83 19.63 37.41
C ILE A 445 20.49 18.28 37.13
N ALA A 446 20.37 17.76 35.90
CA ALA A 446 20.93 16.48 35.52
C ALA A 446 22.48 16.46 35.57
N GLU A 447 23.13 17.61 35.34
CA GLU A 447 24.59 17.74 35.44
C GLU A 447 25.11 17.70 36.89
N LEU A 448 24.23 17.86 37.88
CA LEU A 448 24.57 17.84 39.31
C LEU A 448 24.51 16.43 39.96
N GLY A 449 24.28 15.36 39.19
CA GLY A 449 24.37 13.97 39.69
C GLY A 449 23.22 13.45 40.57
N LEU A 450 22.25 14.29 40.95
CA LEU A 450 21.02 13.92 41.70
C LEU A 450 19.79 13.77 40.78
N ALA A 451 20.01 13.29 39.56
CA ALA A 451 19.12 13.52 38.40
C ALA A 451 17.69 12.92 38.47
N PRO A 452 17.44 11.66 38.89
CA PRO A 452 16.12 11.05 38.75
C PRO A 452 15.14 11.48 39.85
N LEU A 453 15.63 11.67 41.08
CA LEU A 453 14.80 12.10 42.21
C LEU A 453 14.45 13.59 42.11
N LEU A 454 15.42 14.45 41.77
CA LEU A 454 15.17 15.88 41.57
C LEU A 454 14.28 16.13 40.34
N SER A 455 14.44 15.38 39.25
CA SER A 455 13.54 15.50 38.09
C SER A 455 12.11 15.07 38.42
N ALA A 456 11.90 13.99 39.19
CA ALA A 456 10.58 13.60 39.67
C ALA A 456 9.96 14.70 40.56
N LEU A 457 10.75 15.35 41.41
CA LEU A 457 10.31 16.45 42.27
C LEU A 457 9.94 17.71 41.46
N VAL A 458 10.69 18.04 40.39
CA VAL A 458 10.34 19.11 39.44
C VAL A 458 8.99 18.82 38.76
N VAL A 459 8.74 17.57 38.35
CA VAL A 459 7.44 17.17 37.77
C VAL A 459 6.29 17.33 38.77
N VAL A 460 6.50 16.97 40.05
CA VAL A 460 5.52 17.20 41.12
C VAL A 460 5.29 18.71 41.33
N ALA A 461 6.35 19.51 41.34
CA ALA A 461 6.27 20.97 41.50
C ALA A 461 5.51 21.64 40.35
N LEU A 462 5.78 21.25 39.10
CA LEU A 462 5.03 21.72 37.93
C LEU A 462 3.55 21.31 37.99
N ALA A 463 3.26 20.07 38.40
CA ALA A 463 1.90 19.60 38.60
C ALA A 463 1.14 20.38 39.68
N GLY A 464 1.83 20.75 40.77
CA GLY A 464 1.33 21.64 41.81
C GLY A 464 1.09 23.07 41.30
N GLY A 465 2.05 23.66 40.59
CA GLY A 465 1.96 25.01 40.04
C GLY A 465 0.78 25.20 39.08
N VAL A 466 0.50 24.20 38.24
CA VAL A 466 -0.67 24.23 37.34
C VAL A 466 -2.00 24.27 38.11
N ARG A 467 -2.08 23.68 39.30
CA ARG A 467 -3.29 23.76 40.13
C ARG A 467 -3.52 25.16 40.71
N LEU A 468 -2.47 25.97 40.86
CA LEU A 468 -2.55 27.32 41.42
C LEU A 468 -3.06 28.36 40.40
N LEU A 469 -2.95 28.10 39.08
CA LEU A 469 -3.42 29.01 38.02
C LEU A 469 -4.94 29.27 38.07
N PRO A 470 -5.50 30.37 37.54
CA PRO A 470 -6.95 30.57 37.42
C PRO A 470 -7.62 29.64 36.40
N ALA A 471 -8.90 29.27 36.60
CA ALA A 471 -9.60 28.26 35.80
C ALA A 471 -9.59 28.51 34.27
N GLY A 472 -9.66 29.78 33.84
CA GLY A 472 -9.61 30.16 32.41
C GLY A 472 -8.26 29.93 31.72
N TRP A 473 -7.18 29.77 32.49
CA TRP A 473 -5.82 29.56 31.99
C TRP A 473 -5.29 28.15 32.26
N ARG A 474 -6.02 27.31 32.99
CA ARG A 474 -5.57 25.96 33.40
C ARG A 474 -5.50 24.93 32.27
N THR A 475 -6.31 25.07 31.23
CA THR A 475 -6.51 24.01 30.23
C THR A 475 -5.24 23.66 29.45
N GLY A 476 -4.53 24.67 28.94
CA GLY A 476 -3.25 24.49 28.24
C GLY A 476 -2.15 23.90 29.13
N PRO A 477 -1.77 24.59 30.23
CA PRO A 477 -0.73 24.13 31.14
C PRO A 477 -1.01 22.76 31.77
N ARG A 478 -2.28 22.40 32.04
CA ARG A 478 -2.63 21.05 32.51
C ARG A 478 -2.38 19.97 31.47
N ALA A 479 -2.64 20.24 30.19
CA ALA A 479 -2.28 19.32 29.11
C ALA A 479 -0.76 19.15 29.01
N GLY A 480 -0.01 20.26 29.11
CA GLY A 480 1.46 20.24 29.13
C GLY A 480 2.04 19.47 30.33
N ALA A 481 1.52 19.69 31.54
CA ALA A 481 1.96 18.98 32.73
C ALA A 481 1.60 17.48 32.71
N LEU A 482 0.46 17.11 32.12
CA LEU A 482 0.10 15.71 31.89
C LEU A 482 1.03 15.04 30.87
N LEU A 483 1.47 15.76 29.83
CA LEU A 483 2.48 15.24 28.89
C LEU A 483 3.80 14.97 29.60
N VAL A 484 4.29 15.91 30.42
CA VAL A 484 5.55 15.74 31.16
C VAL A 484 5.44 14.60 32.19
N ALA A 485 4.39 14.60 33.02
CA ALA A 485 4.19 13.55 34.04
C ALA A 485 3.88 12.17 33.44
N GLY A 486 3.19 12.13 32.30
CA GLY A 486 2.94 10.89 31.55
C GLY A 486 4.22 10.34 30.92
N GLY A 487 5.07 11.22 30.36
CA GLY A 487 6.38 10.84 29.83
C GLY A 487 7.31 10.27 30.90
N THR A 488 7.38 10.90 32.08
CA THR A 488 8.20 10.38 33.18
C THR A 488 7.64 9.09 33.78
N ALA A 489 6.31 8.97 33.91
CA ALA A 489 5.68 7.73 34.34
C ALA A 489 5.93 6.57 33.36
N GLN A 490 5.93 6.84 32.05
CA GLN A 490 6.27 5.84 31.03
C GLN A 490 7.70 5.32 31.20
N VAL A 491 8.68 6.22 31.41
CA VAL A 491 10.08 5.83 31.67
C VAL A 491 10.19 5.02 32.96
N ALA A 492 9.49 5.44 34.03
CA ALA A 492 9.49 4.74 35.31
C ALA A 492 8.90 3.32 35.22
N VAL A 493 7.82 3.14 34.45
CA VAL A 493 7.24 1.81 34.17
C VAL A 493 8.19 0.95 33.33
N LEU A 494 8.84 1.51 32.30
CA LEU A 494 9.81 0.78 31.49
C LEU A 494 11.00 0.29 32.33
N LEU A 495 11.48 1.11 33.27
CA LEU A 495 12.52 0.72 34.22
C LEU A 495 12.04 -0.41 35.15
N ALA A 496 10.83 -0.32 35.72
CA ALA A 496 10.26 -1.38 36.54
C ALA A 496 10.14 -2.71 35.77
N VAL A 497 9.73 -2.66 34.50
CA VAL A 497 9.67 -3.84 33.62
C VAL A 497 11.07 -4.38 33.30
N ALA A 498 12.06 -3.51 33.08
CA ALA A 498 13.45 -3.93 32.86
C ALA A 498 14.04 -4.64 34.09
N PHE A 499 13.79 -4.10 35.30
CA PHE A 499 14.20 -4.74 36.55
C PHE A 499 13.50 -6.09 36.75
N ALA A 500 12.19 -6.17 36.50
CA ALA A 500 11.42 -7.41 36.52
C ALA A 500 11.94 -8.45 35.50
N GLY A 501 12.35 -7.99 34.32
CA GLY A 501 12.97 -8.83 33.30
C GLY A 501 14.33 -9.38 33.75
N ALA A 502 15.14 -8.54 34.40
CA ALA A 502 16.45 -8.94 34.93
C ALA A 502 16.33 -9.94 36.11
N THR A 503 15.34 -9.77 37.01
CA THR A 503 15.04 -10.74 38.08
C THR A 503 14.55 -12.07 37.53
N ALA A 504 13.64 -12.04 36.56
CA ALA A 504 13.15 -13.23 35.87
C ALA A 504 14.28 -13.95 35.11
N GLY A 505 15.12 -13.20 34.39
CA GLY A 505 16.25 -13.72 33.62
C GLY A 505 17.27 -14.46 34.48
N ARG A 506 17.49 -14.03 35.73
CA ARG A 506 18.37 -14.72 36.69
C ARG A 506 17.84 -16.09 37.14
N SER A 507 16.55 -16.36 36.95
CA SER A 507 15.89 -17.63 37.30
C SER A 507 15.81 -18.59 36.10
N LEU A 508 16.41 -18.20 34.97
CA LEU A 508 16.51 -18.99 33.75
C LEU A 508 17.99 -19.29 33.46
N PRO A 509 18.32 -20.51 32.97
CA PRO A 509 17.41 -21.62 32.68
C PRO A 509 16.78 -22.23 33.96
N PRO A 510 15.57 -22.83 33.84
CA PRO A 510 14.81 -23.28 34.99
C PRO A 510 15.56 -24.39 35.76
N TRP A 511 15.25 -24.52 37.05
CA TRP A 511 15.73 -25.56 37.98
C TRP A 511 17.21 -25.45 38.39
N GLN A 512 17.88 -24.32 38.15
CA GLN A 512 19.31 -24.13 38.46
C GLN A 512 19.60 -23.18 39.64
N GLY A 513 18.57 -22.76 40.39
CA GLY A 513 18.68 -21.68 41.37
C GLY A 513 18.85 -20.30 40.72
N ALA A 514 18.98 -19.25 41.53
CA ALA A 514 19.21 -17.88 41.07
C ALA A 514 20.08 -17.11 42.07
N ALA A 515 21.07 -16.36 41.56
CA ALA A 515 21.92 -15.49 42.39
C ALA A 515 21.15 -14.27 42.93
N ALA A 516 21.60 -13.70 44.06
CA ALA A 516 21.09 -12.44 44.58
C ALA A 516 21.30 -11.28 43.58
N GLY A 517 20.50 -10.22 43.68
CA GLY A 517 20.57 -9.08 42.75
C GLY A 517 21.89 -8.31 42.86
N PRO A 518 22.29 -7.55 41.81
CA PRO A 518 23.45 -6.67 41.89
C PRO A 518 23.19 -5.55 42.91
N ASP A 519 24.22 -5.14 43.63
CA ASP A 519 24.17 -3.98 44.52
C ASP A 519 24.32 -2.70 43.69
N LEU A 520 23.25 -1.92 43.57
CA LEU A 520 23.20 -0.69 42.78
C LEU A 520 23.15 0.49 43.75
N ASP A 521 24.20 1.32 43.78
CA ASP A 521 24.32 2.47 44.70
C ASP A 521 23.11 3.44 44.66
N GLN A 522 22.42 3.50 43.51
CA GLN A 522 21.23 4.34 43.28
C GLN A 522 19.94 3.53 43.04
N GLY A 523 20.00 2.20 43.16
CA GLY A 523 18.87 1.31 42.87
C GLY A 523 17.64 1.59 43.75
N TRP A 524 17.87 2.01 45.00
CA TRP A 524 16.83 2.39 45.96
C TRP A 524 16.00 3.60 45.51
N GLN A 525 16.52 4.46 44.62
CA GLN A 525 15.80 5.65 44.13
C GLN A 525 14.65 5.28 43.18
N SER A 526 14.73 4.14 42.50
CA SER A 526 13.74 3.69 41.50
C SER A 526 12.31 3.56 42.05
N PRO A 527 12.05 2.82 43.15
CA PRO A 527 10.70 2.74 43.72
C PRO A 527 10.19 4.10 44.22
N VAL A 528 11.07 4.98 44.73
CA VAL A 528 10.72 6.33 45.18
C VAL A 528 10.31 7.22 44.01
N VAL A 529 11.05 7.18 42.90
CA VAL A 529 10.75 7.93 41.68
C VAL A 529 9.41 7.47 41.06
N ILE A 530 9.14 6.16 41.05
CA ILE A 530 7.84 5.61 40.62
C ILE A 530 6.72 6.14 41.51
N ALA A 531 6.91 6.17 42.84
CA ALA A 531 5.91 6.71 43.77
C ALA A 531 5.66 8.21 43.56
N LEU A 532 6.70 9.02 43.35
CA LEU A 532 6.59 10.47 43.10
C LEU A 532 5.91 10.78 41.77
N THR A 533 6.21 10.04 40.71
CA THR A 533 5.54 10.21 39.39
C THR A 533 4.06 9.83 39.45
N VAL A 534 3.71 8.76 40.18
CA VAL A 534 2.33 8.38 40.49
C VAL A 534 1.62 9.48 41.30
N ALA A 535 2.29 10.10 42.27
CA ALA A 535 1.75 11.23 43.02
C ALA A 535 1.50 12.46 42.12
N ALA A 536 2.43 12.82 41.24
CA ALA A 536 2.29 13.92 40.28
C ALA A 536 1.07 13.71 39.35
N LEU A 537 0.93 12.51 38.78
CA LEU A 537 -0.24 12.14 37.98
C LEU A 537 -1.53 12.20 38.80
N GLY A 538 -1.52 11.76 40.07
CA GLY A 538 -2.67 11.85 40.98
C GLY A 538 -3.12 13.28 41.32
N LEU A 539 -2.20 14.25 41.28
CA LEU A 539 -2.49 15.68 41.40
C LEU A 539 -3.17 16.22 40.13
N LEU A 540 -2.74 15.80 38.94
CA LEU A 540 -3.26 16.29 37.67
C LEU A 540 -4.57 15.62 37.21
N LEU A 541 -4.75 14.35 37.56
CA LEU A 541 -5.91 13.53 37.20
C LEU A 541 -7.11 13.75 38.14
N PRO A 542 -8.35 13.49 37.68
CA PRO A 542 -9.54 13.59 38.51
C PRO A 542 -9.47 12.62 39.71
N ARG A 543 -10.11 12.96 40.84
CA ARG A 543 -10.15 12.10 42.06
C ARG A 543 -10.64 10.68 41.76
N ALA A 544 -11.56 10.59 40.80
CA ALA A 544 -12.02 9.35 40.22
C ALA A 544 -10.87 8.41 39.81
N ALA A 545 -9.80 8.93 39.20
CA ALA A 545 -8.72 8.18 38.56
C ALA A 545 -7.58 7.72 39.51
N ARG A 546 -7.63 8.11 40.79
CA ARG A 546 -6.56 7.83 41.77
C ARG A 546 -6.45 6.37 42.22
N PRO A 547 -7.52 5.64 42.56
CA PRO A 547 -7.39 4.27 43.07
C PRO A 547 -6.80 3.27 42.07
N ALA A 548 -7.11 3.37 40.77
CA ALA A 548 -6.46 2.50 39.78
C ALA A 548 -4.99 2.89 39.53
N LEU A 549 -4.69 4.19 39.54
CA LEU A 549 -3.31 4.67 39.46
C LEU A 549 -2.49 4.16 40.65
N ALA A 550 -3.08 4.13 41.85
CA ALA A 550 -2.44 3.55 43.04
C ALA A 550 -2.21 2.03 42.91
N ALA A 551 -3.14 1.28 42.33
CA ALA A 551 -2.96 -0.16 42.10
C ALA A 551 -1.83 -0.46 41.08
N ILE A 552 -1.78 0.29 39.98
CA ILE A 552 -0.70 0.17 38.98
C ILE A 552 0.64 0.60 39.57
N GLY A 553 0.65 1.73 40.30
CA GLY A 553 1.82 2.22 41.00
C GLY A 553 2.35 1.25 42.04
N ALA A 554 1.47 0.60 42.82
CA ALA A 554 1.86 -0.40 43.80
C ALA A 554 2.57 -1.61 43.15
N ALA A 555 2.04 -2.14 42.04
CA ALA A 555 2.72 -3.22 41.33
C ALA A 555 4.05 -2.78 40.71
N ALA A 556 4.11 -1.57 40.11
CA ALA A 556 5.37 -1.04 39.58
C ALA A 556 6.44 -0.83 40.66
N VAL A 557 6.03 -0.39 41.86
CA VAL A 557 6.92 -0.30 43.03
C VAL A 557 7.39 -1.69 43.45
N VAL A 558 6.49 -2.68 43.60
CA VAL A 558 6.86 -4.06 43.97
C VAL A 558 7.86 -4.66 42.98
N LEU A 559 7.66 -4.47 41.68
CA LEU A 559 8.60 -4.94 40.65
C LEU A 559 9.97 -4.22 40.68
N ALA A 560 10.02 -2.97 41.17
CA ALA A 560 11.26 -2.20 41.27
C ALA A 560 11.98 -2.38 42.62
N VAL A 561 11.30 -2.88 43.66
CA VAL A 561 11.89 -3.13 45.00
C VAL A 561 13.12 -4.04 44.95
N PRO A 562 13.14 -5.14 44.17
CA PRO A 562 14.33 -6.00 44.05
C PRO A 562 15.58 -5.31 43.51
N ALA A 563 15.46 -4.11 42.90
CA ALA A 563 16.60 -3.33 42.45
C ALA A 563 17.21 -2.44 43.56
N GLY A 564 16.51 -2.26 44.69
CA GLY A 564 16.96 -1.43 45.80
C GLY A 564 17.93 -2.12 46.76
N TRP A 565 18.01 -3.45 46.73
CA TRP A 565 18.93 -4.25 47.55
C TRP A 565 19.17 -5.64 46.92
N PRO A 566 20.27 -6.34 47.24
CA PRO A 566 20.56 -7.69 46.77
C PRO A 566 19.56 -8.72 47.34
N SER A 567 18.38 -8.82 46.72
CA SER A 567 17.29 -9.70 47.14
C SER A 567 17.48 -11.15 46.66
N PRO A 568 17.31 -12.16 47.53
CA PRO A 568 17.30 -13.57 47.12
C PRO A 568 15.96 -13.92 46.46
N TRP A 569 15.98 -14.86 45.49
CA TRP A 569 14.79 -15.22 44.71
C TRP A 569 13.57 -15.66 45.54
N PRO A 570 13.67 -16.35 46.70
CA PRO A 570 12.49 -16.71 47.48
C PRO A 570 11.80 -15.47 48.08
N ALA A 571 12.56 -14.43 48.44
CA ALA A 571 12.01 -13.18 48.96
C ALA A 571 11.24 -12.41 47.89
N VAL A 572 11.74 -12.43 46.65
CA VAL A 572 11.05 -11.83 45.48
C VAL A 572 9.73 -12.56 45.20
N VAL A 573 9.76 -13.91 45.15
CA VAL A 573 8.54 -14.73 44.96
C VAL A 573 7.53 -14.49 46.09
N ALA A 574 7.98 -14.46 47.34
CA ALA A 574 7.10 -14.20 48.47
C ALA A 574 6.45 -12.80 48.39
N LEU A 575 7.25 -11.76 48.09
CA LEU A 575 6.77 -10.39 47.94
C LEU A 575 5.73 -10.28 46.81
N ASP A 576 6.01 -10.88 45.66
CA ASP A 576 5.11 -10.89 44.50
C ASP A 576 3.80 -11.60 44.79
N LEU A 577 3.85 -12.81 45.39
CA LEU A 577 2.66 -13.59 45.70
C LEU A 577 1.78 -12.88 46.74
N VAL A 578 2.38 -12.31 47.79
CA VAL A 578 1.64 -11.56 48.84
C VAL A 578 0.99 -10.31 48.24
N ALA A 579 1.76 -9.50 47.50
CA ALA A 579 1.24 -8.29 46.87
C ALA A 579 0.17 -8.62 45.82
N ALA A 580 0.34 -9.69 45.05
CA ALA A 580 -0.65 -10.15 44.09
C ALA A 580 -1.97 -10.56 44.75
N VAL A 581 -1.91 -11.37 45.80
CA VAL A 581 -3.10 -11.78 46.57
C VAL A 581 -3.79 -10.56 47.18
N GLY A 582 -3.02 -9.61 47.73
CA GLY A 582 -3.56 -8.35 48.25
C GLY A 582 -4.30 -7.53 47.20
N LEU A 583 -3.72 -7.35 46.00
CA LEU A 583 -4.34 -6.62 44.89
C LEU A 583 -5.58 -7.34 44.34
N LEU A 584 -5.55 -8.67 44.23
CA LEU A 584 -6.70 -9.48 43.82
C LEU A 584 -7.83 -9.43 44.87
N ALA A 585 -7.49 -9.42 46.15
CA ALA A 585 -8.44 -9.21 47.24
C ALA A 585 -9.06 -7.81 47.19
N VAL A 586 -8.29 -6.76 46.89
CA VAL A 586 -8.82 -5.40 46.69
C VAL A 586 -9.74 -5.33 45.47
N ALA A 587 -9.40 -6.04 44.38
CA ALA A 587 -10.23 -6.07 43.18
C ALA A 587 -11.63 -6.65 43.46
N VAL A 588 -11.72 -7.65 44.34
CA VAL A 588 -12.94 -8.43 44.54
C VAL A 588 -13.66 -8.15 45.87
N GLY A 589 -12.96 -7.65 46.89
CA GLY A 589 -13.45 -7.59 48.28
C GLY A 589 -14.28 -6.36 48.65
N ARG A 590 -14.24 -5.26 47.87
CA ARG A 590 -15.01 -4.04 48.17
C ARG A 590 -16.25 -3.93 47.25
N PRO A 591 -17.48 -3.86 47.80
CA PRO A 591 -18.66 -3.54 46.99
C PRO A 591 -18.66 -2.06 46.59
N GLY A 592 -19.13 -1.74 45.38
CA GLY A 592 -19.30 -0.35 44.92
C GLY A 592 -18.08 0.35 44.33
N VAL A 593 -16.92 -0.32 44.17
CA VAL A 593 -15.76 0.26 43.49
C VAL A 593 -15.99 0.34 41.98
N ARG A 594 -15.46 1.39 41.34
CA ARG A 594 -15.62 1.62 39.90
C ARG A 594 -14.96 0.49 39.09
N SER A 595 -15.54 0.13 37.95
CA SER A 595 -15.08 -0.98 37.11
C SER A 595 -13.58 -0.93 36.75
N TRP A 596 -13.07 0.23 36.37
CA TRP A 596 -11.68 0.43 35.98
C TRP A 596 -10.67 0.24 37.14
N THR A 597 -11.04 0.45 38.41
CA THR A 597 -10.15 0.15 39.55
C THR A 597 -10.04 -1.34 39.81
N VAL A 598 -11.16 -2.06 39.68
CA VAL A 598 -11.22 -3.52 39.80
C VAL A 598 -10.34 -4.15 38.73
N LEU A 599 -10.42 -3.65 37.50
CA LEU A 599 -9.59 -4.13 36.39
C LEU A 599 -8.10 -3.81 36.60
N ALA A 600 -7.76 -2.59 37.03
CA ALA A 600 -6.37 -2.24 37.29
C ALA A 600 -5.74 -3.05 38.42
N ALA A 601 -6.45 -3.26 39.52
CA ALA A 601 -5.99 -4.12 40.61
C ALA A 601 -5.90 -5.59 40.19
N GLY A 602 -6.86 -6.08 39.40
CA GLY A 602 -6.82 -7.43 38.82
C GLY A 602 -5.60 -7.64 37.91
N VAL A 603 -5.36 -6.71 36.97
CA VAL A 603 -4.22 -6.77 36.04
C VAL A 603 -2.90 -6.68 36.82
N ALA A 604 -2.77 -5.72 37.74
CA ALA A 604 -1.60 -5.56 38.59
C ALA A 604 -1.29 -6.84 39.39
N GLY A 605 -2.31 -7.46 40.00
CA GLY A 605 -2.15 -8.74 40.70
C GLY A 605 -1.75 -9.89 39.79
N THR A 606 -2.33 -10.00 38.58
CA THR A 606 -1.94 -11.05 37.62
C THR A 606 -0.51 -10.90 37.11
N VAL A 607 -0.03 -9.66 36.92
CA VAL A 607 1.37 -9.39 36.51
C VAL A 607 2.34 -9.87 37.59
N LEU A 608 2.04 -9.60 38.86
CA LEU A 608 2.86 -10.05 39.99
C LEU A 608 2.81 -11.58 40.15
N LEU A 609 1.65 -12.25 40.01
CA LEU A 609 1.60 -13.72 40.00
C LEU A 609 2.44 -14.32 38.87
N GLY A 610 2.37 -13.73 37.68
CA GLY A 610 3.16 -14.17 36.52
C GLY A 610 4.65 -14.01 36.75
N HIS A 611 5.08 -12.85 37.27
CA HIS A 611 6.48 -12.60 37.62
C HIS A 611 6.97 -13.56 38.71
N GLY A 612 6.19 -13.74 39.78
CA GLY A 612 6.51 -14.69 40.86
C GLY A 612 6.60 -16.15 40.39
N LEU A 613 5.77 -16.58 39.41
CA LEU A 613 5.88 -17.92 38.81
C LEU A 613 7.18 -18.07 38.01
N VAL A 614 7.57 -17.06 37.23
CA VAL A 614 8.80 -17.10 36.43
C VAL A 614 10.05 -17.10 37.32
N VAL A 615 10.08 -16.25 38.36
CA VAL A 615 11.16 -16.27 39.36
C VAL A 615 11.14 -17.61 40.14
N GLY A 616 9.97 -18.17 40.39
CA GLY A 616 9.80 -19.48 41.01
C GLY A 616 10.40 -20.64 40.21
N PHE A 617 10.62 -20.51 38.90
CA PHE A 617 11.32 -21.52 38.10
C PHE A 617 12.78 -21.72 38.49
N ALA A 618 13.35 -20.88 39.35
CA ALA A 618 14.65 -21.14 39.97
C ALA A 618 14.72 -22.52 40.64
N ALA A 619 13.61 -23.04 41.20
CA ALA A 619 13.54 -24.36 41.80
C ALA A 619 12.15 -25.01 41.67
N PRO A 620 12.03 -26.35 41.58
CA PRO A 620 10.73 -27.05 41.52
C PRO A 620 9.79 -26.68 42.68
N ALA A 621 10.33 -26.48 43.88
CA ALA A 621 9.58 -26.03 45.05
C ALA A 621 8.99 -24.62 44.87
N GLY A 622 9.73 -23.70 44.26
CA GLY A 622 9.27 -22.33 43.98
C GLY A 622 8.15 -22.31 42.94
N ALA A 623 8.33 -23.04 41.83
CA ALA A 623 7.31 -23.18 40.80
C ALA A 623 6.06 -23.89 41.32
N GLY A 624 6.23 -24.95 42.12
CA GLY A 624 5.14 -25.64 42.80
C GLY A 624 4.36 -24.74 43.76
N ALA A 625 5.05 -23.94 44.58
CA ALA A 625 4.43 -22.98 45.48
C ALA A 625 3.63 -21.90 44.72
N ALA A 626 4.19 -21.35 43.64
CA ALA A 626 3.49 -20.39 42.80
C ALA A 626 2.24 -21.00 42.13
N LEU A 627 2.33 -22.21 41.59
CA LEU A 627 1.18 -22.93 41.01
C LEU A 627 0.11 -23.26 42.06
N ALA A 628 0.51 -23.61 43.28
CA ALA A 628 -0.41 -23.83 44.39
C ALA A 628 -1.13 -22.54 44.79
N VAL A 629 -0.41 -21.41 44.88
CA VAL A 629 -1.02 -20.10 45.15
C VAL A 629 -1.94 -19.68 44.00
N VAL A 630 -1.59 -19.92 42.73
CA VAL A 630 -2.48 -19.66 41.58
C VAL A 630 -3.76 -20.50 41.67
N LEU A 631 -3.66 -21.77 42.07
CA LEU A 631 -4.82 -22.64 42.26
C LEU A 631 -5.73 -22.15 43.41
N VAL A 632 -5.16 -21.85 44.58
CA VAL A 632 -5.90 -21.43 45.78
C VAL A 632 -6.45 -20.00 45.63
N ALA A 633 -5.61 -19.04 45.28
CA ALA A 633 -6.04 -17.65 45.08
C ALA A 633 -6.98 -17.53 43.88
N GLY A 634 -6.74 -18.26 42.78
CA GLY A 634 -7.60 -18.25 41.60
C GLY A 634 -9.00 -18.77 41.89
N THR A 635 -9.12 -19.87 42.66
CA THR A 635 -10.42 -20.40 43.10
C THR A 635 -11.11 -19.49 44.12
N ALA A 636 -10.38 -18.90 45.07
CA ALA A 636 -10.93 -17.94 46.03
C ALA A 636 -11.45 -16.66 45.35
N VAL A 637 -10.68 -16.09 44.42
CA VAL A 637 -11.08 -14.93 43.60
C VAL A 637 -12.30 -15.25 42.74
N ALA A 638 -12.37 -16.45 42.15
CA ALA A 638 -13.53 -16.91 41.41
C ALA A 638 -14.79 -17.04 42.31
N LEU A 639 -14.62 -17.56 43.53
CA LEU A 639 -15.70 -17.78 44.50
C LEU A 639 -16.28 -16.47 45.04
N VAL A 640 -15.43 -15.49 45.37
CA VAL A 640 -15.86 -14.20 45.94
C VAL A 640 -16.32 -13.24 44.84
N GLY A 641 -15.58 -13.13 43.73
CA GLY A 641 -15.83 -12.14 42.68
C GLY A 641 -17.04 -12.43 41.81
N ARG A 642 -17.54 -13.67 41.80
CA ARG A 642 -18.80 -14.04 41.13
C ARG A 642 -20.01 -13.27 41.67
N ARG A 643 -19.99 -12.88 42.95
CA ARG A 643 -21.08 -12.15 43.63
C ARG A 643 -20.99 -10.62 43.44
N GLY A 644 -19.93 -10.13 42.80
CA GLY A 644 -19.64 -8.71 42.66
C GLY A 644 -20.22 -8.05 41.39
N THR A 645 -19.76 -6.84 41.11
CA THR A 645 -20.07 -6.08 39.88
C THR A 645 -19.62 -6.81 38.61
N ALA A 646 -20.06 -6.36 37.43
CA ALA A 646 -19.64 -6.96 36.15
C ALA A 646 -18.11 -7.00 35.97
N ALA A 647 -17.37 -6.00 36.48
CA ALA A 647 -15.91 -6.01 36.46
C ALA A 647 -15.32 -7.09 37.37
N GLN A 648 -15.89 -7.29 38.56
CA GLN A 648 -15.47 -8.32 39.51
C GLN A 648 -15.74 -9.73 38.97
N ARG A 649 -16.87 -9.94 38.29
CA ARG A 649 -17.18 -11.19 37.60
C ARG A 649 -16.20 -11.50 36.47
N ARG A 650 -15.72 -10.48 35.74
CA ARG A 650 -14.68 -10.66 34.71
C ARG A 650 -13.35 -11.10 35.31
N VAL A 651 -12.93 -10.49 36.42
CA VAL A 651 -11.71 -10.89 37.17
C VAL A 651 -11.86 -12.30 37.74
N ALA A 652 -13.02 -12.63 38.32
CA ALA A 652 -13.35 -13.98 38.79
C ALA A 652 -13.33 -15.02 37.66
N GLY A 653 -13.87 -14.69 36.49
CA GLY A 653 -13.80 -15.52 35.30
C GLY A 653 -12.37 -15.74 34.83
N ALA A 654 -11.57 -14.68 34.68
CA ALA A 654 -10.17 -14.79 34.28
C ALA A 654 -9.36 -15.66 35.25
N ALA A 655 -9.58 -15.52 36.56
CA ALA A 655 -8.95 -16.37 37.57
C ALA A 655 -9.34 -17.85 37.40
N LEU A 656 -10.62 -18.14 37.16
CA LEU A 656 -11.10 -19.51 36.91
C LEU A 656 -10.56 -20.11 35.60
N ALA A 657 -10.25 -19.30 34.60
CA ALA A 657 -9.66 -19.78 33.34
C ALA A 657 -8.21 -20.26 33.51
N VAL A 658 -7.47 -19.73 34.48
CA VAL A 658 -6.07 -20.10 34.74
C VAL A 658 -5.96 -21.38 35.59
N VAL A 659 -6.93 -21.61 36.48
CA VAL A 659 -6.96 -22.77 37.41
C VAL A 659 -6.74 -24.14 36.72
N PRO A 660 -7.42 -24.49 35.62
CA PRO A 660 -7.22 -25.77 34.92
C PRO A 660 -5.80 -25.98 34.36
N LEU A 661 -5.02 -24.91 34.16
CA LEU A 661 -3.64 -24.99 33.66
C LEU A 661 -2.66 -25.39 34.76
N ALA A 662 -2.94 -25.03 36.01
CA ALA A 662 -2.08 -25.33 37.14
C ALA A 662 -2.04 -26.84 37.45
N VAL A 663 -3.10 -27.59 37.13
CA VAL A 663 -3.21 -29.04 37.42
C VAL A 663 -2.21 -29.88 36.61
N PRO A 664 -2.21 -29.87 35.25
CA PRO A 664 -1.22 -30.61 34.48
C PRO A 664 0.20 -30.05 34.65
N ALA A 665 0.36 -28.72 34.80
CA ALA A 665 1.66 -28.12 35.07
C ALA A 665 2.23 -28.58 36.42
N GLY A 666 1.40 -28.64 37.47
CA GLY A 666 1.77 -29.13 38.79
C GLY A 666 2.15 -30.60 38.79
N ALA A 667 1.42 -31.45 38.04
CA ALA A 667 1.75 -32.86 37.87
C ALA A 667 3.13 -33.06 37.22
N VAL A 668 3.46 -32.25 36.21
CA VAL A 668 4.78 -32.25 35.56
C VAL A 668 5.86 -31.78 36.53
N VAL A 669 5.65 -30.66 37.23
CA VAL A 669 6.64 -30.13 38.20
C VAL A 669 6.87 -31.08 39.37
N ALA A 670 5.83 -31.77 39.85
CA ALA A 670 5.95 -32.76 40.91
C ALA A 670 6.74 -34.00 40.47
N LEU A 671 6.47 -34.54 39.28
CA LEU A 671 7.23 -35.66 38.72
C LEU A 671 8.67 -35.28 38.36
N LEU A 672 8.89 -34.04 37.93
CA LEU A 672 10.22 -33.50 37.71
C LEU A 672 11.00 -33.41 39.03
N ALA A 673 10.37 -32.90 40.10
CA ALA A 673 10.97 -32.87 41.43
C ALA A 673 11.26 -34.28 41.98
N ALA A 674 10.47 -35.28 41.56
CA ALA A 674 10.67 -36.69 41.89
C ALA A 674 11.66 -37.44 40.95
N GLY A 675 12.23 -36.77 39.94
CA GLY A 675 13.22 -37.36 39.03
C GLY A 675 12.67 -38.29 37.94
N ALA A 676 11.37 -38.22 37.61
CA ALA A 676 10.77 -39.06 36.57
C ALA A 676 11.19 -38.65 35.14
N PRO A 677 11.29 -39.59 34.18
CA PRO A 677 11.67 -39.28 32.80
C PRO A 677 10.56 -38.56 32.02
N ALA A 678 10.93 -37.87 30.94
CA ALA A 678 10.07 -36.96 30.17
C ALA A 678 8.79 -37.62 29.59
N TRP A 679 8.85 -38.89 29.18
CA TRP A 679 7.68 -39.61 28.68
C TRP A 679 6.66 -39.91 29.80
N TRP A 680 7.11 -40.21 31.02
CA TRP A 680 6.24 -40.32 32.20
C TRP A 680 5.62 -38.98 32.58
N GLN A 681 6.36 -37.88 32.45
CA GLN A 681 5.84 -36.52 32.65
C GLN A 681 4.72 -36.19 31.63
N ALA A 682 4.92 -36.53 30.34
CA ALA A 682 3.92 -36.31 29.29
C ALA A 682 2.66 -37.18 29.47
N ARG A 683 2.83 -38.44 29.88
CA ARG A 683 1.70 -39.35 30.20
C ARG A 683 0.93 -38.87 31.44
N ALA A 684 1.62 -38.39 32.47
CA ALA A 684 0.97 -37.83 33.64
C ALA A 684 0.22 -36.53 33.33
N ALA A 685 0.76 -35.67 32.46
CA ALA A 685 0.04 -34.50 31.96
C ALA A 685 -1.22 -34.89 31.19
N LEU A 686 -1.15 -35.92 30.33
CA LEU A 686 -2.31 -36.47 29.60
C LEU A 686 -3.37 -37.04 30.55
N ALA A 687 -2.95 -37.78 31.58
CA ALA A 687 -3.84 -38.31 32.61
C ALA A 687 -4.50 -37.18 33.42
N ALA A 688 -3.73 -36.17 33.83
CA ALA A 688 -4.24 -35.00 34.56
C ALA A 688 -5.26 -34.21 33.73
N VAL A 689 -5.01 -34.04 32.43
CA VAL A 689 -5.95 -33.39 31.50
C VAL A 689 -7.21 -34.22 31.25
N ALA A 690 -7.11 -35.56 31.24
CA ALA A 690 -8.27 -36.43 31.11
C ALA A 690 -9.28 -36.30 32.28
N LEU A 691 -8.85 -35.78 33.44
CA LEU A 691 -9.71 -35.49 34.59
C LEU A 691 -10.40 -34.11 34.52
N LEU A 692 -9.87 -33.16 33.73
CA LEU A 692 -10.42 -31.80 33.60
C LEU A 692 -11.87 -31.74 33.07
N PRO A 693 -12.33 -32.62 32.14
CA PRO A 693 -13.74 -32.70 31.77
C PRO A 693 -14.69 -32.96 32.95
N VAL A 694 -14.25 -33.69 33.98
CA VAL A 694 -15.03 -33.94 35.20
C VAL A 694 -15.12 -32.66 36.04
N GLY A 695 -14.02 -31.92 36.19
CA GLY A 695 -14.02 -30.60 36.83
C GLY A 695 -14.91 -29.58 36.10
N LEU A 696 -14.90 -29.60 34.76
CA LEU A 696 -15.77 -28.76 33.94
C LEU A 696 -17.25 -29.08 34.16
N LEU A 697 -17.62 -30.36 34.33
CA LEU A 697 -18.97 -30.77 34.70
C LEU A 697 -19.37 -30.23 36.08
N ALA A 698 -18.48 -30.27 37.06
CA ALA A 698 -18.73 -29.72 38.39
C ALA A 698 -18.93 -28.19 38.37
N VAL A 699 -18.12 -27.45 37.60
CA VAL A 699 -18.29 -26.00 37.41
C VAL A 699 -19.58 -25.67 36.68
N ARG A 700 -19.95 -26.43 35.64
CA ARG A 700 -21.23 -26.26 34.94
C ARG A 700 -22.42 -26.46 35.87
N ARG A 701 -22.31 -27.37 36.85
CA ARG A 701 -23.37 -27.64 37.83
C ARG A 701 -23.49 -26.57 38.91
N HIS A 702 -22.37 -26.07 39.43
CA HIS A 702 -22.39 -25.19 40.60
C HIS A 702 -22.20 -23.71 40.28
N TRP A 703 -21.41 -23.35 39.24
CA TRP A 703 -21.03 -21.98 38.89
C TRP A 703 -21.35 -21.65 37.42
N PRO A 704 -22.64 -21.65 37.03
CA PRO A 704 -23.05 -21.49 35.62
C PRO A 704 -22.58 -20.17 35.00
N ASP A 705 -22.45 -19.10 35.80
CA ASP A 705 -22.02 -17.77 35.34
C ASP A 705 -20.56 -17.73 34.87
N LEU A 706 -19.72 -18.66 35.34
CA LEU A 706 -18.29 -18.71 35.01
C LEU A 706 -17.95 -19.86 34.03
N ARG A 707 -18.95 -20.59 33.53
CA ARG A 707 -18.76 -21.77 32.65
C ARG A 707 -17.91 -21.47 31.42
N ALA A 708 -18.09 -20.31 30.81
CA ALA A 708 -17.36 -19.91 29.61
C ALA A 708 -15.86 -19.80 29.88
N TYR A 709 -15.48 -19.22 31.03
CA TYR A 709 -14.08 -19.07 31.43
C TYR A 709 -13.43 -20.41 31.79
N ALA A 710 -14.14 -21.29 32.50
CA ALA A 710 -13.65 -22.64 32.78
C ALA A 710 -13.48 -23.46 31.49
N SER A 711 -14.39 -23.33 30.53
CA SER A 711 -14.27 -23.98 29.22
C SER A 711 -13.03 -23.51 28.43
N VAL A 712 -12.67 -22.23 28.54
CA VAL A 712 -11.44 -21.67 27.95
C VAL A 712 -10.21 -22.29 28.62
N GLY A 713 -10.18 -22.33 29.95
CA GLY A 713 -9.06 -22.93 30.69
C GLY A 713 -8.83 -24.40 30.34
N VAL A 714 -9.90 -25.20 30.29
CA VAL A 714 -9.84 -26.62 29.89
C VAL A 714 -9.42 -26.77 28.43
N ALA A 715 -9.94 -25.93 27.52
CA ALA A 715 -9.54 -25.97 26.12
C ALA A 715 -8.05 -25.67 25.92
N VAL A 716 -7.50 -24.68 26.65
CA VAL A 716 -6.07 -24.37 26.63
C VAL A 716 -5.25 -25.53 27.21
N ALA A 717 -5.68 -26.12 28.34
CA ALA A 717 -5.01 -27.28 28.94
C ALA A 717 -4.97 -28.50 27.99
N VAL A 718 -6.11 -28.85 27.39
CA VAL A 718 -6.24 -29.96 26.42
C VAL A 718 -5.35 -29.72 25.19
N THR A 719 -5.30 -28.48 24.70
CA THR A 719 -4.44 -28.11 23.56
C THR A 719 -2.97 -28.20 23.92
N ALA A 720 -2.55 -27.65 25.06
CA ALA A 720 -1.16 -27.66 25.51
C ALA A 720 -0.64 -29.09 25.69
N VAL A 721 -1.44 -29.98 26.29
CA VAL A 721 -1.05 -31.37 26.51
C VAL A 721 -1.14 -32.23 25.26
N GLY A 722 -2.14 -32.01 24.39
CA GLY A 722 -2.22 -32.68 23.08
C GLY A 722 -1.05 -32.36 22.15
N LEU A 723 -0.38 -31.21 22.37
CA LEU A 723 0.82 -30.78 21.64
C LEU A 723 2.13 -31.02 22.41
N ALA A 724 2.09 -31.58 23.62
CA ALA A 724 3.28 -31.75 24.45
C ALA A 724 4.42 -32.53 23.78
N PRO A 725 4.18 -33.61 23.01
CA PRO A 725 5.25 -34.35 22.32
C PRO A 725 5.96 -33.54 21.23
N VAL A 726 5.42 -32.39 20.80
CA VAL A 726 6.10 -31.47 19.87
C VAL A 726 7.16 -30.64 20.61
N ALA A 727 6.88 -30.27 21.86
CA ALA A 727 7.77 -29.45 22.68
C ALA A 727 8.84 -30.28 23.39
N VAL A 728 8.51 -31.52 23.76
CA VAL A 728 9.40 -32.44 24.47
C VAL A 728 9.76 -33.59 23.52
N ARG A 729 11.03 -33.69 23.11
CA ARG A 729 11.55 -34.81 22.30
C ARG A 729 11.60 -36.09 23.14
N ALA A 730 10.45 -36.71 23.34
CA ALA A 730 10.29 -37.93 24.15
C ALA A 730 9.96 -39.18 23.30
N ASP A 731 10.15 -39.13 21.98
CA ASP A 731 9.80 -40.21 21.03
C ASP A 731 8.33 -40.69 21.13
N GLU A 732 7.42 -39.80 21.54
CA GLU A 732 5.99 -40.10 21.68
C GLU A 732 5.20 -39.65 20.42
N PRO A 733 4.21 -40.43 19.93
CA PRO A 733 3.49 -40.16 18.69
C PRO A 733 2.53 -38.96 18.82
N VAL A 734 2.93 -37.82 18.25
CA VAL A 734 2.13 -36.57 18.20
C VAL A 734 0.73 -36.81 17.63
N THR A 735 0.62 -37.63 16.58
CA THR A 735 -0.66 -37.99 15.92
C THR A 735 -1.67 -38.56 16.90
N LEU A 736 -1.21 -39.43 17.80
CA LEU A 736 -2.04 -40.14 18.77
C LEU A 736 -2.41 -39.23 19.95
N TYR A 737 -1.46 -38.46 20.49
CA TYR A 737 -1.75 -37.48 21.56
C TYR A 737 -2.76 -36.43 21.11
N ALA A 738 -2.62 -35.93 19.88
CA ALA A 738 -3.58 -35.00 19.28
C ALA A 738 -4.95 -35.68 19.07
N ALA A 739 -5.01 -36.92 18.57
CA ALA A 739 -6.28 -37.64 18.38
C ALA A 739 -7.01 -37.93 19.71
N VAL A 740 -6.27 -38.29 20.76
CA VAL A 740 -6.83 -38.47 22.12
C VAL A 740 -7.30 -37.13 22.69
N ALA A 741 -6.57 -36.04 22.47
CA ALA A 741 -6.99 -34.71 22.89
C ALA A 741 -8.24 -34.22 22.13
N VAL A 742 -8.40 -34.57 20.84
CA VAL A 742 -9.67 -34.37 20.09
C VAL A 742 -10.80 -35.14 20.76
N LEU A 743 -10.57 -36.41 21.12
CA LEU A 743 -11.57 -37.22 21.82
C LEU A 743 -11.96 -36.58 23.17
N LEU A 744 -10.99 -36.14 23.99
CA LEU A 744 -11.25 -35.44 25.25
C LEU A 744 -12.02 -34.13 25.06
N ALA A 745 -11.70 -33.36 24.01
CA ALA A 745 -12.45 -32.15 23.65
C ALA A 745 -13.90 -32.47 23.23
N THR A 746 -14.14 -33.56 22.49
CA THR A 746 -15.50 -34.01 22.12
C THR A 746 -16.30 -34.53 23.32
N LEU A 747 -15.64 -35.16 24.30
CA LEU A 747 -16.25 -35.62 25.55
C LEU A 747 -16.58 -34.44 26.49
N GLY A 748 -15.65 -33.51 26.69
CA GLY A 748 -15.90 -32.28 27.47
C GLY A 748 -16.93 -31.35 26.81
N GLY A 749 -17.02 -31.39 25.48
CA GLY A 749 -17.95 -30.62 24.66
C GLY A 749 -19.37 -31.20 24.59
N ALA A 750 -19.65 -32.32 25.27
CA ALA A 750 -20.94 -33.01 25.22
C ALA A 750 -22.15 -32.15 25.66
N ALA A 751 -21.93 -31.01 26.33
CA ALA A 751 -22.93 -29.97 26.53
C ALA A 751 -22.85 -28.94 25.38
N ARG A 752 -23.94 -28.83 24.61
CA ARG A 752 -24.06 -28.23 23.25
C ARG A 752 -23.62 -26.76 23.03
N SER A 753 -22.95 -26.08 23.96
CA SER A 753 -22.69 -24.63 23.87
C SER A 753 -21.22 -24.18 23.95
N ASP A 754 -20.25 -25.04 24.25
CA ASP A 754 -18.86 -24.56 24.42
C ASP A 754 -18.11 -24.53 23.07
N VAL A 755 -18.26 -23.40 22.37
CA VAL A 755 -17.57 -23.09 21.10
C VAL A 755 -16.05 -23.20 21.24
N VAL A 756 -15.50 -22.79 22.39
CA VAL A 756 -14.04 -22.75 22.60
C VAL A 756 -13.41 -24.14 22.58
N LEU A 757 -14.04 -25.12 23.23
CA LEU A 757 -13.54 -26.50 23.26
C LEU A 757 -13.68 -27.18 21.90
N ARG A 758 -14.69 -26.80 21.10
CA ARG A 758 -14.81 -27.22 19.70
C ARG A 758 -13.70 -26.63 18.84
N VAL A 759 -13.37 -25.35 19.01
CA VAL A 759 -12.26 -24.72 18.27
C VAL A 759 -10.93 -25.38 18.62
N ALA A 760 -10.67 -25.66 19.89
CA ALA A 760 -9.48 -26.42 20.32
C ALA A 760 -9.46 -27.83 19.72
N GLY A 761 -10.59 -28.55 19.77
CA GLY A 761 -10.73 -29.86 19.14
C GLY A 761 -10.50 -29.84 17.63
N ILE A 762 -11.00 -28.82 16.91
CA ILE A 762 -10.74 -28.64 15.47
C ILE A 762 -9.27 -28.36 15.21
N GLY A 763 -8.62 -27.49 16.02
CA GLY A 763 -7.18 -27.23 15.91
C GLY A 763 -6.35 -28.49 16.09
N LEU A 764 -6.65 -29.29 17.11
CA LEU A 764 -5.99 -30.58 17.36
C LEU A 764 -6.29 -31.62 16.28
N LEU A 765 -7.50 -31.61 15.70
CA LEU A 765 -7.84 -32.43 14.55
C LEU A 765 -6.96 -32.08 13.35
N VAL A 766 -6.77 -30.79 13.07
CA VAL A 766 -5.87 -30.33 12.00
C VAL A 766 -4.44 -30.80 12.26
N VAL A 767 -3.93 -30.71 13.49
CA VAL A 767 -2.59 -31.18 13.84
C VAL A 767 -2.46 -32.70 13.69
N SER A 768 -3.44 -33.47 14.18
CA SER A 768 -3.46 -34.94 14.06
C SER A 768 -3.51 -35.37 12.58
N VAL A 769 -4.35 -34.71 11.77
CA VAL A 769 -4.42 -34.95 10.33
C VAL A 769 -3.11 -34.56 9.65
N ALA A 770 -2.57 -33.36 9.89
CA ALA A 770 -1.33 -32.87 9.28
C ALA A 770 -0.13 -33.79 9.58
N THR A 771 -0.05 -34.32 10.79
CA THR A 771 0.99 -35.27 11.19
C THR A 771 0.74 -36.69 10.63
N ALA A 772 -0.50 -37.04 10.29
CA ALA A 772 -0.85 -38.27 9.58
C ALA A 772 -0.66 -38.16 8.04
N VAL A 773 -0.64 -36.96 7.46
CA VAL A 773 -0.51 -36.73 6.00
C VAL A 773 0.71 -37.42 5.40
N PRO A 774 1.93 -37.30 5.94
CA PRO A 774 3.11 -37.93 5.32
C PRO A 774 2.96 -39.44 5.21
N VAL A 775 2.52 -40.10 6.28
CA VAL A 775 2.36 -41.57 6.33
C VAL A 775 1.18 -42.05 5.49
N THR A 776 0.10 -41.26 5.41
CA THR A 776 -1.04 -41.58 4.51
C THR A 776 -0.67 -41.37 3.05
N LEU A 777 0.08 -40.32 2.71
CA LEU A 777 0.59 -40.10 1.36
C LEU A 777 1.61 -41.17 0.96
N THR A 778 2.50 -41.59 1.86
CA THR A 778 3.39 -42.71 1.56
C THR A 778 2.59 -43.98 1.32
N ALA A 779 1.58 -44.30 2.14
CA ALA A 779 0.74 -45.48 1.91
C ALA A 779 -0.07 -45.43 0.59
N LEU A 780 -0.47 -44.24 0.13
CA LEU A 780 -1.28 -44.04 -1.09
C LEU A 780 -0.44 -43.89 -2.38
N VAL A 781 0.77 -43.34 -2.28
CA VAL A 781 1.62 -42.97 -3.42
C VAL A 781 2.93 -43.75 -3.44
N ALA A 782 3.61 -43.88 -2.30
CA ALA A 782 4.96 -44.44 -2.23
C ALA A 782 5.11 -45.95 -2.50
N PRO A 783 4.14 -46.86 -2.29
CA PRO A 783 4.30 -48.24 -2.78
C PRO A 783 4.40 -48.31 -4.32
N TYR A 784 4.08 -47.22 -5.03
CA TYR A 784 4.05 -47.14 -6.49
C TYR A 784 4.92 -46.01 -7.06
N GLY A 785 5.38 -45.06 -6.24
CA GLY A 785 5.98 -43.78 -6.65
C GLY A 785 7.38 -43.83 -7.26
N GLY A 786 7.97 -45.02 -7.41
CA GLY A 786 9.24 -45.25 -8.11
C GLY A 786 9.14 -46.22 -9.29
N VAL A 787 7.93 -46.68 -9.63
CA VAL A 787 7.71 -47.70 -10.66
C VAL A 787 7.56 -46.97 -12.01
N SER A 788 8.59 -47.01 -12.86
CA SER A 788 8.47 -46.44 -14.21
C SER A 788 7.37 -47.18 -14.99
N PRO A 789 6.62 -46.50 -15.87
CA PRO A 789 5.58 -47.17 -16.65
C PRO A 789 6.14 -48.41 -17.34
N TRP A 790 5.50 -49.56 -17.09
CA TRP A 790 5.90 -50.86 -17.62
C TRP A 790 7.22 -51.45 -17.08
N SER A 791 7.62 -51.11 -15.85
CA SER A 791 8.84 -51.64 -15.20
C SER A 791 8.71 -53.01 -14.51
N GLY A 792 7.51 -53.59 -14.41
CA GLY A 792 7.26 -54.87 -13.74
C GLY A 792 6.72 -54.75 -12.30
N ALA A 793 6.40 -55.89 -11.67
CA ALA A 793 5.70 -55.94 -10.38
C ALA A 793 6.62 -55.59 -9.17
N PRO A 794 6.23 -54.65 -8.28
CA PRO A 794 7.03 -54.24 -7.12
C PRO A 794 6.94 -55.21 -5.92
N THR A 795 7.99 -55.25 -5.08
CA THR A 795 8.03 -56.00 -3.81
C THR A 795 7.56 -55.13 -2.63
N VAL A 796 6.67 -55.65 -1.78
CA VAL A 796 6.06 -54.91 -0.64
C VAL A 796 6.68 -55.34 0.70
N ARG A 797 7.04 -54.38 1.58
CA ARG A 797 7.55 -54.60 2.97
C ARG A 797 6.63 -53.94 4.01
N ALA A 798 6.52 -54.53 5.20
CA ALA A 798 5.73 -53.98 6.32
C ALA A 798 6.43 -52.80 7.02
N ASP A 799 5.67 -51.81 7.49
CA ASP A 799 6.16 -50.61 8.21
C ASP A 799 5.47 -50.44 9.59
N PRO A 800 6.15 -50.77 10.71
CA PRO A 800 5.61 -50.62 12.06
C PRO A 800 5.31 -49.17 12.46
N GLY A 801 5.99 -48.18 11.85
CA GLY A 801 5.77 -46.75 12.11
C GLY A 801 4.42 -46.24 11.64
N ALA A 802 3.74 -46.99 10.76
CA ALA A 802 2.39 -46.68 10.30
C ALA A 802 1.29 -47.00 11.32
N LEU A 803 1.58 -47.81 12.35
CA LEU A 803 0.58 -48.27 13.32
C LEU A 803 0.00 -47.16 14.21
N PRO A 804 0.78 -46.26 14.83
CA PRO A 804 0.23 -45.12 15.58
C PRO A 804 -0.64 -44.19 14.72
N VAL A 805 -0.33 -44.06 13.42
CA VAL A 805 -1.11 -43.26 12.47
C VAL A 805 -2.43 -43.95 12.13
N GLY A 806 -2.40 -45.26 11.85
CA GLY A 806 -3.61 -46.06 11.65
C GLY A 806 -4.55 -46.02 12.87
N LEU A 807 -3.99 -46.14 14.08
CA LEU A 807 -4.75 -46.03 15.33
C LEU A 807 -5.30 -44.61 15.55
N ALA A 808 -4.51 -43.56 15.26
CA ALA A 808 -4.99 -42.18 15.34
C ALA A 808 -6.17 -41.94 14.39
N LEU A 809 -6.11 -42.42 13.13
CA LEU A 809 -7.22 -42.32 12.17
C LEU A 809 -8.46 -43.10 12.65
N ALA A 810 -8.28 -44.24 13.31
CA ALA A 810 -9.37 -44.98 13.94
C ALA A 810 -9.99 -44.21 15.13
N VAL A 811 -9.17 -43.61 16.00
CA VAL A 811 -9.64 -42.76 17.11
C VAL A 811 -10.40 -41.54 16.58
N LEU A 812 -9.92 -40.91 15.50
CA LEU A 812 -10.62 -39.80 14.84
C LEU A 812 -11.94 -40.25 14.20
N ALA A 813 -12.02 -41.46 13.64
CA ALA A 813 -13.27 -42.03 13.17
C ALA A 813 -14.27 -42.22 14.32
N VAL A 814 -13.82 -42.71 15.48
CA VAL A 814 -14.64 -42.84 16.70
C VAL A 814 -15.11 -41.46 17.20
N ALA A 815 -14.21 -40.47 17.26
CA ALA A 815 -14.54 -39.10 17.63
C ALA A 815 -15.58 -38.49 16.67
N GLY A 816 -15.44 -38.73 15.36
CA GLY A 816 -16.40 -38.32 14.34
C GLY A 816 -17.78 -38.96 14.51
N VAL A 817 -17.83 -40.25 14.88
CA VAL A 817 -19.09 -40.94 15.19
C VAL A 817 -19.73 -40.39 16.47
N LEU A 818 -18.96 -40.11 17.52
CA LEU A 818 -19.45 -39.53 18.78
C LEU A 818 -20.00 -38.12 18.57
N ALA A 819 -19.29 -37.27 17.83
CA ALA A 819 -19.76 -35.94 17.43
C ALA A 819 -21.07 -36.03 16.63
N GLY A 820 -21.16 -36.96 15.66
CA GLY A 820 -22.38 -37.19 14.87
C GLY A 820 -23.55 -37.80 15.66
N ARG A 821 -23.31 -38.46 16.79
CA ARG A 821 -24.34 -38.93 17.73
C ARG A 821 -24.89 -37.80 18.60
N GLN A 822 -24.03 -36.87 19.04
CA GLN A 822 -24.41 -35.73 19.89
C GLN A 822 -25.40 -34.77 19.20
N ASP A 823 -25.29 -34.61 17.87
CA ASP A 823 -26.24 -33.83 17.06
C ASP A 823 -27.67 -34.40 17.04
N ARG A 824 -27.86 -35.71 17.27
CA ARG A 824 -29.19 -36.35 17.23
C ARG A 824 -30.11 -35.95 18.38
N GLY A 825 -29.54 -35.65 19.54
CA GLY A 825 -30.36 -35.28 20.70
C GLY A 825 -30.94 -33.85 20.60
N ALA A 826 -30.48 -33.03 19.64
CA ALA A 826 -30.92 -31.64 19.48
C ALA A 826 -32.22 -31.51 18.70
N VAL A 827 -32.48 -32.46 17.80
CA VAL A 827 -33.70 -32.46 16.98
C VAL A 827 -34.93 -32.96 17.77
N ARG A 828 -34.74 -33.68 18.88
CA ARG A 828 -35.85 -34.24 19.70
C ARG A 828 -36.48 -33.27 20.71
N THR A 829 -35.92 -32.08 20.95
CA THR A 829 -36.42 -31.16 22.01
C THR A 829 -36.93 -29.82 21.50
N GLY A 830 -37.05 -29.63 20.19
CA GLY A 830 -37.65 -28.44 19.60
C GLY A 830 -38.85 -28.82 18.74
N THR A 831 -40.00 -28.19 19.00
CA THR A 831 -41.30 -28.29 18.31
C THR A 831 -42.23 -29.43 18.76
N THR A 832 -43.14 -29.08 19.66
CA THR A 832 -44.52 -29.58 19.68
C THR A 832 -45.23 -29.06 18.42
N GLY A 833 -45.41 -29.92 17.43
CA GLY A 833 -46.16 -29.65 16.20
C GLY A 833 -46.43 -30.97 15.48
N ALA A 834 -47.71 -31.26 15.20
CA ALA A 834 -48.24 -32.60 14.97
C ALA A 834 -47.91 -33.30 13.63
N ASP A 835 -46.95 -32.84 12.82
CA ASP A 835 -46.68 -33.43 11.49
C ASP A 835 -45.23 -33.90 11.27
N ALA A 836 -44.47 -34.17 12.34
CA ALA A 836 -43.13 -34.73 12.22
C ALA A 836 -43.16 -36.26 12.11
N VAL A 837 -43.30 -36.79 10.88
CA VAL A 837 -43.01 -38.20 10.58
C VAL A 837 -41.59 -38.53 11.09
N PRO A 838 -41.42 -39.48 12.03
CA PRO A 838 -40.11 -39.78 12.59
C PRO A 838 -39.28 -40.57 11.59
N SER A 839 -38.40 -39.92 10.84
CA SER A 839 -37.37 -40.63 10.06
C SER A 839 -36.25 -41.14 10.99
N ALA A 840 -36.57 -42.13 11.83
CA ALA A 840 -35.64 -42.76 12.77
C ALA A 840 -34.41 -43.41 12.10
N GLY A 841 -34.44 -43.62 10.77
CA GLY A 841 -33.31 -44.13 9.99
C GLY A 841 -32.29 -43.08 9.51
N ALA A 842 -32.54 -41.78 9.69
CA ALA A 842 -31.75 -40.73 9.03
C ALA A 842 -30.53 -40.21 9.85
N GLY A 843 -30.32 -40.69 11.07
CA GLY A 843 -29.25 -40.18 11.94
C GLY A 843 -27.93 -40.92 11.80
N TRP A 844 -27.97 -42.25 11.68
CA TRP A 844 -26.79 -43.11 11.67
C TRP A 844 -25.87 -42.80 10.49
N TRP A 845 -26.46 -42.59 9.30
CA TRP A 845 -25.69 -42.27 8.09
C TRP A 845 -24.88 -40.98 8.18
N ARG A 846 -25.34 -39.92 8.88
CA ARG A 846 -24.55 -38.68 9.05
C ARG A 846 -23.28 -38.89 9.87
N ALA A 847 -23.39 -39.67 10.96
CA ALA A 847 -22.24 -40.04 11.77
C ALA A 847 -21.28 -40.96 11.00
N THR A 848 -21.83 -41.87 10.18
CA THR A 848 -21.02 -42.71 9.30
C THR A 848 -20.27 -41.87 8.26
N LEU A 849 -20.90 -40.85 7.68
CA LEU A 849 -20.27 -39.99 6.66
C LEU A 849 -19.09 -39.16 7.16
N VAL A 850 -19.12 -38.69 8.41
CA VAL A 850 -17.99 -37.96 9.02
C VAL A 850 -16.81 -38.90 9.27
N ALA A 851 -17.07 -40.20 9.48
CA ALA A 851 -16.05 -41.22 9.67
C ALA A 851 -15.48 -41.80 8.37
N VAL A 852 -16.21 -41.73 7.24
CA VAL A 852 -15.76 -42.25 5.92
C VAL A 852 -14.35 -41.82 5.52
N PRO A 853 -13.92 -40.54 5.57
CA PRO A 853 -12.58 -40.15 5.13
C PRO A 853 -11.48 -40.72 6.02
N PHE A 854 -11.71 -40.84 7.32
CA PHE A 854 -10.76 -41.42 8.26
C PHE A 854 -10.69 -42.95 8.13
N ALA A 855 -11.84 -43.61 7.93
CA ALA A 855 -11.90 -45.05 7.71
C ALA A 855 -11.31 -45.49 6.35
N ALA A 856 -11.62 -44.74 5.28
CA ALA A 856 -11.13 -45.00 3.94
C ALA A 856 -9.62 -44.80 3.79
N THR A 857 -9.03 -43.90 4.60
CA THR A 857 -7.57 -43.70 4.66
C THR A 857 -6.89 -44.64 5.65
N ALA A 858 -7.57 -45.05 6.73
CA ALA A 858 -7.04 -46.05 7.66
C ALA A 858 -6.81 -47.40 6.96
N LEU A 859 -7.68 -47.83 6.04
CA LEU A 859 -7.56 -49.11 5.34
C LEU A 859 -6.22 -49.28 4.59
N PRO A 860 -5.81 -48.41 3.64
CA PRO A 860 -4.51 -48.55 2.96
C PRO A 860 -3.33 -48.42 3.92
N VAL A 861 -3.40 -47.55 4.95
CA VAL A 861 -2.33 -47.39 5.96
C VAL A 861 -2.15 -48.65 6.80
N LEU A 862 -3.25 -49.28 7.22
CA LEU A 862 -3.23 -50.53 7.98
C LEU A 862 -2.80 -51.73 7.10
N LEU A 863 -3.17 -51.76 5.82
CA LEU A 863 -2.71 -52.79 4.88
C LEU A 863 -1.20 -52.68 4.59
N VAL A 864 -0.65 -51.46 4.57
CA VAL A 864 0.81 -51.22 4.49
C VAL A 864 1.51 -51.62 5.79
N ALA A 865 0.93 -51.27 6.95
CA ALA A 865 1.43 -51.72 8.25
C ALA A 865 1.44 -53.27 8.36
N ALA A 866 0.51 -53.95 7.67
CA ALA A 866 0.39 -55.41 7.64
C ALA A 866 1.19 -56.12 6.52
N GLY A 867 1.70 -55.39 5.51
CA GLY A 867 2.57 -55.96 4.45
C GLY A 867 1.89 -56.81 3.36
N VAL A 868 0.72 -56.41 2.84
CA VAL A 868 -0.05 -57.18 1.83
C VAL A 868 0.58 -57.18 0.40
N PRO A 869 0.59 -58.30 -0.37
CA PRO A 869 1.28 -58.42 -1.67
C PRO A 869 0.59 -57.74 -2.90
N TRP A 870 1.37 -57.47 -3.98
CA TRP A 870 0.88 -56.95 -5.29
C TRP A 870 0.26 -58.08 -6.14
N PRO A 871 -0.82 -57.88 -6.92
CA PRO A 871 -1.56 -56.64 -7.18
C PRO A 871 -2.78 -56.40 -6.26
N VAL A 872 -2.88 -57.10 -5.11
CA VAL A 872 -4.06 -57.01 -4.23
C VAL A 872 -4.26 -55.58 -3.68
N LEU A 873 -3.17 -54.92 -3.29
CA LEU A 873 -3.20 -53.54 -2.81
C LEU A 873 -3.72 -52.53 -3.87
N PRO A 874 -3.16 -52.40 -5.08
CA PRO A 874 -3.64 -51.43 -6.08
C PRO A 874 -5.02 -51.76 -6.68
N VAL A 875 -5.36 -53.06 -6.78
CA VAL A 875 -6.70 -53.47 -7.22
C VAL A 875 -7.74 -53.15 -6.14
N GLY A 876 -7.43 -53.41 -4.87
CA GLY A 876 -8.29 -53.07 -3.73
C GLY A 876 -8.54 -51.57 -3.60
N THR A 877 -7.51 -50.73 -3.80
CA THR A 877 -7.66 -49.27 -3.80
C THR A 877 -8.45 -48.77 -5.02
N LEU A 878 -8.19 -49.30 -6.22
CA LEU A 878 -8.96 -48.94 -7.43
C LEU A 878 -10.44 -49.31 -7.29
N LEU A 879 -10.75 -50.54 -6.91
CA LEU A 879 -12.13 -51.03 -6.79
C LEU A 879 -12.85 -50.31 -5.64
N GLY A 880 -12.20 -50.09 -4.50
CA GLY A 880 -12.76 -49.29 -3.41
C GLY A 880 -13.07 -47.85 -3.81
N GLY A 881 -12.18 -47.23 -4.60
CA GLY A 881 -12.39 -45.91 -5.19
C GLY A 881 -13.53 -45.88 -6.20
N VAL A 882 -13.56 -46.80 -7.18
CA VAL A 882 -14.62 -46.89 -8.20
C VAL A 882 -15.98 -47.15 -7.55
N ALA A 883 -16.04 -48.06 -6.56
CA ALA A 883 -17.27 -48.33 -5.81
C ALA A 883 -17.78 -47.08 -5.09
N LEU A 884 -16.89 -46.31 -4.44
CA LEU A 884 -17.26 -45.07 -3.74
C LEU A 884 -17.73 -43.98 -4.72
N VAL A 885 -17.10 -43.86 -5.90
CA VAL A 885 -17.51 -42.92 -6.96
C VAL A 885 -18.87 -43.31 -7.58
N LEU A 886 -19.08 -44.60 -7.89
CA LEU A 886 -20.35 -45.10 -8.42
C LEU A 886 -21.49 -44.96 -7.40
N LEU A 887 -21.24 -45.29 -6.12
CA LEU A 887 -22.18 -45.08 -5.03
C LEU A 887 -22.54 -43.59 -4.89
N ALA A 888 -21.55 -42.70 -4.97
CA ALA A 888 -21.79 -41.25 -4.92
C ALA A 888 -22.57 -40.72 -6.13
N ALA A 889 -22.37 -41.30 -7.33
CA ALA A 889 -22.97 -40.85 -8.59
C ALA A 889 -24.37 -41.42 -8.89
N LEU A 890 -24.64 -42.66 -8.48
CA LEU A 890 -25.87 -43.41 -8.79
C LEU A 890 -26.92 -43.36 -7.65
N ALA A 891 -26.48 -43.14 -6.41
CA ALA A 891 -27.40 -43.08 -5.26
C ALA A 891 -28.40 -41.92 -5.37
N ALA A 892 -29.57 -42.11 -4.77
CA ALA A 892 -30.57 -41.06 -4.58
C ALA A 892 -29.93 -39.81 -3.93
N PRO A 893 -30.41 -38.59 -4.21
CA PRO A 893 -29.77 -37.35 -3.77
C PRO A 893 -29.69 -37.28 -2.24
N ARG A 894 -28.53 -37.66 -1.69
CA ARG A 894 -28.18 -37.44 -0.29
C ARG A 894 -27.18 -36.28 -0.23
N PRO A 895 -27.41 -35.25 0.60
CA PRO A 895 -26.69 -33.97 0.53
C PRO A 895 -25.20 -34.07 0.88
N LEU A 896 -24.79 -35.10 1.64
CA LEU A 896 -23.42 -35.21 2.17
C LEU A 896 -22.58 -36.36 1.57
N LEU A 897 -23.19 -37.29 0.82
CA LEU A 897 -22.46 -38.41 0.21
C LEU A 897 -21.55 -37.97 -0.94
N ALA A 898 -22.05 -37.11 -1.82
CA ALA A 898 -21.29 -36.62 -2.97
C ALA A 898 -20.07 -35.74 -2.60
N PRO A 899 -20.16 -34.73 -1.71
CA PRO A 899 -19.01 -33.85 -1.43
C PRO A 899 -17.87 -34.54 -0.67
N VAL A 900 -18.13 -35.63 0.06
CA VAL A 900 -17.11 -36.35 0.85
C VAL A 900 -16.67 -37.64 0.15
N GLY A 901 -17.60 -38.41 -0.40
CA GLY A 901 -17.30 -39.68 -1.05
C GLY A 901 -16.60 -39.51 -2.41
N LEU A 902 -16.97 -38.50 -3.19
CA LEU A 902 -16.37 -38.28 -4.51
C LEU A 902 -14.86 -37.95 -4.46
N PRO A 903 -14.36 -36.99 -3.64
CA PRO A 903 -12.94 -36.69 -3.61
C PRO A 903 -12.11 -37.87 -3.06
N VAL A 904 -12.60 -38.53 -2.00
CA VAL A 904 -11.94 -39.71 -1.43
C VAL A 904 -11.89 -40.85 -2.46
N GLY A 905 -12.99 -41.07 -3.17
CA GLY A 905 -13.08 -42.09 -4.22
C GLY A 905 -12.14 -41.80 -5.38
N LEU A 906 -12.06 -40.55 -5.84
CA LEU A 906 -11.15 -40.14 -6.93
C LEU A 906 -9.68 -40.31 -6.55
N VAL A 907 -9.29 -40.00 -5.30
CA VAL A 907 -7.91 -40.21 -4.81
C VAL A 907 -7.56 -41.70 -4.79
N LEU A 908 -8.49 -42.55 -4.35
CA LEU A 908 -8.31 -44.00 -4.36
C LEU A 908 -8.24 -44.58 -5.78
N VAL A 909 -9.09 -44.09 -6.71
CA VAL A 909 -9.04 -44.45 -8.14
C VAL A 909 -7.70 -44.07 -8.76
N ALA A 910 -7.22 -42.84 -8.49
CA ALA A 910 -5.93 -42.37 -9.00
C ALA A 910 -4.76 -43.19 -8.43
N SER A 911 -4.76 -43.45 -7.12
CA SER A 911 -3.76 -44.29 -6.45
C SER A 911 -3.74 -45.72 -7.01
N GLY A 912 -4.91 -46.34 -7.19
CA GLY A 912 -5.03 -47.66 -7.78
C GLY A 912 -4.58 -47.71 -9.25
N LEU A 913 -4.94 -46.70 -10.07
CA LEU A 913 -4.48 -46.58 -11.46
C LEU A 913 -2.96 -46.42 -11.55
N LEU A 914 -2.36 -45.59 -10.68
CA LEU A 914 -0.90 -45.43 -10.60
C LEU A 914 -0.22 -46.78 -10.30
N GLY A 915 -0.75 -47.57 -9.37
CA GLY A 915 -0.22 -48.89 -9.06
C GLY A 915 -0.37 -49.92 -10.20
N LEU A 916 -1.33 -49.72 -11.10
CA LEU A 916 -1.51 -50.54 -12.31
C LEU A 916 -0.62 -50.12 -13.49
N LEU A 917 0.04 -48.94 -13.43
CA LEU A 917 0.97 -48.50 -14.48
C LEU A 917 2.23 -49.38 -14.59
N ALA A 918 2.50 -50.18 -13.56
CA ALA A 918 3.62 -51.10 -13.46
C ALA A 918 3.70 -52.10 -14.65
N THR A 919 2.58 -52.42 -15.29
CA THR A 919 2.51 -53.43 -16.37
C THR A 919 1.68 -52.93 -17.57
N ARG A 920 2.02 -53.35 -18.81
CA ARG A 920 1.27 -52.97 -20.02
C ARG A 920 -0.20 -53.42 -19.93
N THR A 921 -0.43 -54.65 -19.49
CA THR A 921 -1.78 -55.19 -19.25
C THR A 921 -2.52 -54.42 -18.17
N GLY A 922 -1.86 -54.09 -17.04
CA GLY A 922 -2.43 -53.25 -15.99
C GLY A 922 -2.85 -51.86 -16.49
N THR A 923 -2.04 -51.21 -17.33
CA THR A 923 -2.37 -49.89 -17.91
C THR A 923 -3.62 -49.93 -18.78
N VAL A 924 -3.72 -50.91 -19.68
CA VAL A 924 -4.84 -51.03 -20.61
C VAL A 924 -6.13 -51.43 -19.87
N VAL A 925 -6.05 -52.37 -18.93
CA VAL A 925 -7.19 -52.78 -18.10
C VAL A 925 -7.66 -51.64 -17.20
N GLY A 926 -6.74 -50.94 -16.53
CA GLY A 926 -7.07 -49.79 -15.67
C GLY A 926 -7.76 -48.65 -16.44
N LEU A 927 -7.21 -48.25 -17.60
CA LEU A 927 -7.82 -47.23 -18.46
C LEU A 927 -9.15 -47.70 -19.04
N GLY A 928 -9.27 -48.98 -19.41
CA GLY A 928 -10.54 -49.56 -19.88
C GLY A 928 -11.63 -49.50 -18.81
N VAL A 929 -11.33 -49.93 -17.58
CA VAL A 929 -12.25 -49.83 -16.42
C VAL A 929 -12.64 -48.38 -16.17
N LEU A 930 -11.70 -47.44 -16.29
CA LEU A 930 -11.99 -46.01 -16.12
C LEU A 930 -12.91 -45.46 -17.23
N VAL A 931 -12.68 -45.82 -18.51
CA VAL A 931 -13.56 -45.44 -19.63
C VAL A 931 -14.97 -45.98 -19.39
N VAL A 932 -15.12 -47.25 -18.99
CA VAL A 932 -16.43 -47.85 -18.70
C VAL A 932 -17.10 -47.17 -17.51
N ALA A 933 -16.39 -47.00 -16.39
CA ALA A 933 -16.95 -46.35 -15.21
C ALA A 933 -17.37 -44.89 -15.50
N ALA A 934 -16.54 -44.13 -16.22
CA ALA A 934 -16.80 -42.74 -16.55
C ALA A 934 -17.93 -42.57 -17.57
N THR A 935 -18.04 -43.47 -18.56
CA THR A 935 -19.18 -43.49 -19.51
C THR A 935 -20.49 -43.85 -18.81
N VAL A 936 -20.48 -44.84 -17.91
CA VAL A 936 -21.64 -45.17 -17.06
C VAL A 936 -22.07 -43.97 -16.22
N VAL A 937 -21.12 -43.27 -15.59
CA VAL A 937 -21.43 -42.03 -14.86
C VAL A 937 -21.96 -40.94 -15.83
N GLY A 938 -21.37 -40.80 -17.01
CA GLY A 938 -21.76 -39.83 -18.03
C GLY A 938 -23.20 -40.01 -18.55
N VAL A 939 -23.65 -41.26 -18.65
CA VAL A 939 -24.98 -41.61 -19.18
C VAL A 939 -26.02 -41.79 -18.06
N ALA A 940 -25.66 -42.48 -16.98
CA ALA A 940 -26.61 -42.96 -15.97
C ALA A 940 -26.63 -42.15 -14.66
N ALA A 941 -25.69 -41.22 -14.43
CA ALA A 941 -25.71 -40.42 -13.21
C ALA A 941 -27.03 -39.63 -13.08
N ARG A 942 -27.46 -39.36 -11.85
CA ARG A 942 -28.72 -38.65 -11.60
C ARG A 942 -28.56 -37.13 -11.58
N ARG A 943 -27.34 -36.63 -11.46
CA ARG A 943 -27.00 -35.20 -11.43
C ARG A 943 -26.38 -34.78 -12.76
N ASP A 944 -26.83 -33.66 -13.31
CA ASP A 944 -26.29 -33.15 -14.58
C ASP A 944 -24.79 -32.83 -14.50
N ASP A 945 -24.30 -32.35 -13.35
CA ASP A 945 -22.87 -32.11 -13.10
C ASP A 945 -22.05 -33.39 -13.12
N ALA A 946 -22.60 -34.49 -12.57
CA ALA A 946 -21.96 -35.78 -12.56
C ALA A 946 -21.97 -36.42 -13.95
N ARG A 947 -23.04 -36.22 -14.75
CA ARG A 947 -23.09 -36.63 -16.16
C ARG A 947 -22.03 -35.89 -16.98
N LEU A 948 -21.92 -34.58 -16.80
CA LEU A 948 -20.90 -33.77 -17.46
C LEU A 948 -19.48 -34.20 -17.06
N GLY A 949 -19.24 -34.35 -15.75
CA GLY A 949 -17.95 -34.81 -15.22
C GLY A 949 -17.58 -36.20 -15.73
N GLY A 950 -18.53 -37.14 -15.72
CA GLY A 950 -18.34 -38.48 -16.28
C GLY A 950 -18.04 -38.46 -17.77
N ALA A 951 -18.75 -37.65 -18.55
CA ALA A 951 -18.50 -37.49 -19.98
C ALA A 951 -17.09 -36.93 -20.26
N LEU A 952 -16.65 -35.90 -19.53
CA LEU A 952 -15.31 -35.33 -19.69
C LEU A 952 -14.20 -36.31 -19.26
N VAL A 953 -14.38 -37.03 -18.15
CA VAL A 953 -13.45 -38.07 -17.70
C VAL A 953 -13.40 -39.22 -18.70
N ALA A 954 -14.52 -39.58 -19.31
CA ALA A 954 -14.56 -40.58 -20.37
C ALA A 954 -13.76 -40.14 -21.60
N VAL A 955 -13.86 -38.88 -22.01
CA VAL A 955 -13.05 -38.32 -23.12
C VAL A 955 -11.57 -38.33 -22.77
N ALA A 956 -11.19 -37.91 -21.56
CA ALA A 956 -9.80 -37.93 -21.12
C ALA A 956 -9.23 -39.35 -21.05
N ALA A 957 -9.98 -40.30 -20.46
CA ALA A 957 -9.58 -41.69 -20.37
C ALA A 957 -9.52 -42.37 -21.75
N ALA A 958 -10.45 -42.06 -22.67
CA ALA A 958 -10.44 -42.54 -24.05
C ALA A 958 -9.28 -41.95 -24.85
N THR A 959 -8.92 -40.68 -24.63
CA THR A 959 -7.73 -40.06 -25.24
C THR A 959 -6.45 -40.71 -24.72
N GLY A 960 -6.35 -40.93 -23.41
CA GLY A 960 -5.23 -41.66 -22.80
C GLY A 960 -5.11 -43.08 -23.35
N LEU A 961 -6.23 -43.78 -23.50
CA LEU A 961 -6.28 -45.10 -24.12
C LEU A 961 -5.89 -45.05 -25.61
N ALA A 962 -6.34 -44.05 -26.38
CA ALA A 962 -6.01 -43.87 -27.79
C ALA A 962 -4.52 -43.55 -28.05
N VAL A 963 -3.82 -42.99 -27.04
CA VAL A 963 -2.37 -42.80 -27.04
C VAL A 963 -1.64 -44.06 -26.59
N VAL A 964 -2.08 -44.67 -25.48
CA VAL A 964 -1.39 -45.81 -24.86
C VAL A 964 -1.55 -47.09 -25.69
N ALA A 965 -2.67 -47.30 -26.38
CA ALA A 965 -2.92 -48.52 -27.14
C ALA A 965 -1.95 -48.71 -28.33
N PRO A 966 -1.74 -47.73 -29.24
CA PRO A 966 -0.71 -47.83 -30.28
C PRO A 966 0.71 -48.02 -29.72
N LEU A 967 1.04 -47.35 -28.60
CA LEU A 967 2.35 -47.45 -27.96
C LEU A 967 2.58 -48.82 -27.31
N ALA A 968 1.55 -49.38 -26.66
CA ALA A 968 1.60 -50.73 -26.11
C ALA A 968 1.77 -51.78 -27.22
N GLY A 969 1.23 -51.50 -28.42
CA GLY A 969 1.41 -52.27 -29.65
C GLY A 969 2.69 -51.97 -30.45
N GLY A 970 3.56 -51.07 -29.98
CA GLY A 970 4.86 -50.77 -30.60
C GLY A 970 4.85 -49.82 -31.80
N LEU A 971 3.73 -49.12 -32.08
CA LEU A 971 3.63 -48.13 -33.16
C LEU A 971 4.26 -46.78 -32.76
N PRO A 972 4.76 -45.97 -33.72
CA PRO A 972 5.40 -44.70 -33.41
C PRO A 972 4.39 -43.62 -32.95
N VAL A 973 4.82 -42.74 -32.04
CA VAL A 973 3.99 -41.69 -31.39
C VAL A 973 3.16 -40.86 -32.38
N ARG A 974 3.73 -40.52 -33.55
CA ARG A 974 3.03 -39.76 -34.60
C ARG A 974 1.77 -40.43 -35.13
N THR A 975 1.67 -41.76 -35.09
CA THR A 975 0.47 -42.49 -35.53
C THR A 975 -0.67 -42.37 -34.52
N ALA A 976 -0.36 -42.12 -33.25
CA ALA A 976 -1.37 -41.84 -32.23
C ALA A 976 -2.10 -40.50 -32.47
N ALA A 977 -1.55 -39.58 -33.27
CA ALA A 977 -2.23 -38.34 -33.64
C ALA A 977 -3.58 -38.61 -34.34
N PHE A 978 -3.66 -39.66 -35.17
CA PHE A 978 -4.89 -40.00 -35.89
C PHE A 978 -5.93 -40.70 -35.02
N SER A 979 -5.51 -41.58 -34.09
CA SER A 979 -6.43 -42.18 -33.10
C SER A 979 -6.97 -41.13 -32.13
N VAL A 980 -6.15 -40.17 -31.72
CA VAL A 980 -6.56 -39.02 -30.90
C VAL A 980 -7.50 -38.09 -31.69
N LEU A 981 -7.21 -37.81 -32.96
CA LEU A 981 -8.10 -37.04 -33.83
C LEU A 981 -9.47 -37.74 -34.01
N ALA A 982 -9.50 -39.06 -34.10
CA ALA A 982 -10.75 -39.82 -34.12
C ALA A 982 -11.57 -39.61 -32.84
N VAL A 983 -10.93 -39.60 -31.66
CA VAL A 983 -11.59 -39.23 -30.39
C VAL A 983 -12.12 -37.79 -30.43
N ALA A 984 -11.37 -36.83 -30.99
CA ALA A 984 -11.84 -35.45 -31.17
C ALA A 984 -13.08 -35.37 -32.07
N VAL A 985 -13.11 -36.11 -33.19
CA VAL A 985 -14.26 -36.16 -34.09
C VAL A 985 -15.47 -36.82 -33.43
N LEU A 986 -15.27 -37.94 -32.72
CA LEU A 986 -16.34 -38.63 -31.98
C LEU A 986 -16.93 -37.77 -30.87
N THR A 987 -16.09 -36.98 -30.18
CA THR A 987 -16.56 -36.05 -29.13
C THR A 987 -17.32 -34.86 -29.71
N LEU A 988 -16.90 -34.33 -30.85
CA LEU A 988 -17.65 -33.32 -31.60
C LEU A 988 -19.02 -33.86 -32.06
N ALA A 989 -19.07 -35.12 -32.49
CA ALA A 989 -20.31 -35.80 -32.85
C ALA A 989 -21.22 -36.08 -31.64
N ALA A 990 -20.65 -36.47 -30.48
CA ALA A 990 -21.41 -36.64 -29.24
C ALA A 990 -22.02 -35.31 -28.76
N GLY A 991 -21.27 -34.21 -28.84
CA GLY A 991 -21.78 -32.86 -28.59
C GLY A 991 -22.88 -32.46 -29.59
N ALA A 992 -22.80 -32.96 -30.83
CA ALA A 992 -23.86 -32.80 -31.83
C ALA A 992 -25.16 -33.53 -31.48
N ALA A 993 -25.07 -34.76 -30.99
CA ALA A 993 -26.21 -35.58 -30.62
C ALA A 993 -26.89 -35.07 -29.33
N ALA A 994 -26.13 -34.51 -28.39
CA ALA A 994 -26.65 -33.99 -27.11
C ALA A 994 -27.37 -32.62 -27.24
N GLY A 995 -27.08 -31.85 -28.29
CA GLY A 995 -27.56 -30.47 -28.50
C GLY A 995 -29.08 -30.23 -28.66
N PRO A 996 -29.91 -31.14 -29.20
CA PRO A 996 -31.35 -30.88 -29.42
C PRO A 996 -32.17 -30.83 -28.12
N VAL A 997 -31.69 -31.45 -27.04
CA VAL A 997 -32.44 -31.57 -25.77
C VAL A 997 -32.19 -30.32 -24.93
N ARG A 998 -33.26 -29.67 -24.43
CA ARG A 998 -33.17 -28.42 -23.62
C ARG A 998 -32.25 -28.53 -22.38
N ARG A 999 -32.10 -29.75 -21.83
CA ARG A 999 -31.20 -30.08 -20.70
C ARG A 999 -29.73 -30.37 -21.11
N GLY A 1000 -29.43 -30.57 -22.39
CA GLY A 1000 -28.12 -31.00 -22.90
C GLY A 1000 -27.22 -29.89 -23.47
N ARG A 1001 -27.60 -28.61 -23.37
CA ARG A 1001 -26.84 -27.51 -23.99
C ARG A 1001 -25.47 -27.26 -23.36
N VAL A 1002 -25.37 -27.41 -22.03
CA VAL A 1002 -24.10 -27.23 -21.29
C VAL A 1002 -23.14 -28.36 -21.59
N THR A 1003 -23.64 -29.60 -21.60
CA THR A 1003 -22.87 -30.79 -21.98
C THR A 1003 -22.43 -30.74 -23.44
N ALA A 1004 -23.30 -30.31 -24.36
CA ALA A 1004 -22.91 -30.10 -25.75
C ALA A 1004 -21.79 -29.05 -25.88
N ALA A 1005 -21.88 -27.91 -25.21
CA ALA A 1005 -20.83 -26.88 -25.23
C ALA A 1005 -19.51 -27.36 -24.63
N ALA A 1006 -19.56 -28.13 -23.54
CA ALA A 1006 -18.37 -28.70 -22.91
C ALA A 1006 -17.71 -29.79 -23.76
N LEU A 1007 -18.51 -30.61 -24.44
CA LEU A 1007 -18.01 -31.61 -25.40
C LEU A 1007 -17.44 -30.94 -26.65
N ASP A 1008 -18.07 -29.87 -27.16
CA ASP A 1008 -17.52 -29.07 -28.27
C ASP A 1008 -16.14 -28.51 -27.87
N ALA A 1009 -15.98 -27.99 -26.65
CA ALA A 1009 -14.70 -27.49 -26.14
C ALA A 1009 -13.66 -28.60 -25.93
N ALA A 1010 -14.08 -29.75 -25.37
CA ALA A 1010 -13.22 -30.91 -25.20
C ALA A 1010 -12.73 -31.46 -26.54
N ALA A 1011 -13.58 -31.47 -27.56
CA ALA A 1011 -13.22 -31.87 -28.92
C ALA A 1011 -12.12 -30.96 -29.50
N GLN A 1012 -12.21 -29.64 -29.31
CA GLN A 1012 -11.14 -28.69 -29.70
C GLN A 1012 -9.82 -28.97 -28.96
N ALA A 1013 -9.89 -29.26 -27.66
CA ALA A 1013 -8.70 -29.58 -26.87
C ALA A 1013 -8.04 -30.89 -27.32
N VAL A 1014 -8.82 -31.94 -27.59
CA VAL A 1014 -8.30 -33.23 -28.08
C VAL A 1014 -7.71 -33.09 -29.49
N ALA A 1015 -8.32 -32.28 -30.37
CA ALA A 1015 -7.76 -31.97 -31.68
C ALA A 1015 -6.42 -31.23 -31.60
N LEU A 1016 -6.26 -30.32 -30.64
CA LEU A 1016 -4.97 -29.68 -30.38
C LEU A 1016 -3.92 -30.68 -29.89
N VAL A 1017 -4.29 -31.65 -29.05
CA VAL A 1017 -3.39 -32.74 -28.63
C VAL A 1017 -2.97 -33.58 -29.84
N ALA A 1018 -3.90 -33.90 -30.75
CA ALA A 1018 -3.55 -34.57 -32.01
C ALA A 1018 -2.54 -33.76 -32.84
N LEU A 1019 -2.71 -32.44 -32.93
CA LEU A 1019 -1.77 -31.56 -33.64
C LEU A 1019 -0.38 -31.56 -32.98
N LEU A 1020 -0.31 -31.49 -31.65
CA LEU A 1020 0.95 -31.52 -30.90
C LEU A 1020 1.72 -32.83 -31.11
N LEU A 1021 1.02 -33.97 -31.15
CA LEU A 1021 1.62 -35.27 -31.46
C LEU A 1021 2.18 -35.34 -32.90
N ALA A 1022 1.75 -34.43 -33.78
CA ALA A 1022 2.17 -34.34 -35.17
C ALA A 1022 3.26 -33.27 -35.43
N VAL A 1023 3.66 -32.45 -34.46
CA VAL A 1023 4.60 -31.32 -34.62
C VAL A 1023 5.96 -31.72 -35.21
N GLY A 1024 6.41 -32.94 -34.96
CA GLY A 1024 7.66 -33.48 -35.53
C GLY A 1024 7.64 -33.61 -37.07
N SER A 1025 6.50 -33.35 -37.73
CA SER A 1025 6.39 -33.32 -39.19
C SER A 1025 5.38 -32.26 -39.64
N LEU A 1026 5.85 -31.20 -40.29
CA LEU A 1026 4.99 -30.11 -40.81
C LEU A 1026 3.84 -30.64 -41.68
N ARG A 1027 4.06 -31.73 -42.44
CA ARG A 1027 3.03 -32.36 -43.28
C ARG A 1027 1.94 -33.07 -42.48
N HIS A 1028 2.29 -33.78 -41.40
CA HIS A 1028 1.30 -34.44 -40.54
C HIS A 1028 0.52 -33.40 -39.72
N ALA A 1029 1.20 -32.34 -39.26
CA ALA A 1029 0.55 -31.22 -38.59
C ALA A 1029 -0.42 -30.49 -39.53
N ALA A 1030 -0.04 -30.26 -40.79
CA ALA A 1030 -0.94 -29.72 -41.81
C ALA A 1030 -2.14 -30.65 -42.05
N ALA A 1031 -1.94 -31.96 -42.17
CA ALA A 1031 -3.03 -32.93 -42.34
C ALA A 1031 -4.01 -32.93 -41.16
N VAL A 1032 -3.53 -32.84 -39.92
CA VAL A 1032 -4.39 -32.72 -38.74
C VAL A 1032 -5.18 -31.40 -38.76
N CYS A 1033 -4.54 -30.28 -39.09
CA CYS A 1033 -5.20 -28.97 -39.20
C CYS A 1033 -6.31 -28.95 -40.27
N VAL A 1034 -6.05 -29.53 -41.45
CA VAL A 1034 -7.02 -29.59 -42.55
C VAL A 1034 -8.16 -30.57 -42.22
N LEU A 1035 -7.87 -31.77 -41.72
CA LEU A 1035 -8.90 -32.74 -41.34
C LEU A 1035 -9.79 -32.22 -40.20
N TRP A 1036 -9.20 -31.50 -39.23
CA TRP A 1036 -9.95 -30.85 -38.17
C TRP A 1036 -10.78 -29.67 -38.71
N GLY A 1037 -10.21 -28.83 -39.58
CA GLY A 1037 -10.90 -27.75 -40.27
C GLY A 1037 -12.12 -28.23 -41.03
N ALA A 1038 -11.99 -29.33 -41.77
CA ALA A 1038 -13.08 -30.00 -42.46
C ALA A 1038 -14.16 -30.54 -41.50
N ALA A 1039 -13.77 -31.20 -40.40
CA ALA A 1039 -14.69 -31.71 -39.39
C ALA A 1039 -15.50 -30.57 -38.72
N VAL A 1040 -14.86 -29.44 -38.43
CA VAL A 1040 -15.52 -28.25 -37.88
C VAL A 1040 -16.34 -27.52 -38.95
N ALA A 1041 -15.93 -27.51 -40.22
CA ALA A 1041 -16.72 -26.93 -41.32
C ALA A 1041 -18.04 -27.69 -41.55
N LEU A 1042 -18.03 -29.03 -41.44
CA LEU A 1042 -19.25 -29.86 -41.47
C LEU A 1042 -20.23 -29.47 -40.36
N ARG A 1043 -19.71 -29.03 -39.20
CA ARG A 1043 -20.52 -28.51 -38.08
C ARG A 1043 -21.24 -27.21 -38.43
N VAL A 1044 -20.61 -26.32 -39.22
CA VAL A 1044 -21.18 -25.03 -39.65
C VAL A 1044 -22.39 -25.21 -40.56
N LEU A 1045 -22.38 -26.25 -41.40
CA LEU A 1045 -23.45 -26.56 -42.36
C LEU A 1045 -24.74 -27.07 -41.70
N ARG A 1046 -24.72 -27.40 -40.40
CA ARG A 1046 -25.88 -27.95 -39.70
C ARG A 1046 -26.99 -26.89 -39.54
N ARG A 1047 -28.20 -27.27 -39.95
CA ARG A 1047 -29.42 -26.45 -39.76
C ARG A 1047 -29.80 -26.46 -38.26
N GLY A 1048 -30.06 -25.27 -37.69
CA GLY A 1048 -30.50 -25.11 -36.29
C GLY A 1048 -29.51 -24.47 -35.32
N GLU A 1049 -28.27 -24.19 -35.72
CA GLU A 1049 -27.29 -23.46 -34.88
C GLU A 1049 -27.53 -21.94 -34.89
N SER A 1050 -27.26 -21.28 -33.76
CA SER A 1050 -27.38 -19.82 -33.65
C SER A 1050 -26.31 -19.11 -34.50
N ALA A 1051 -26.64 -17.91 -35.01
CA ALA A 1051 -25.72 -17.12 -35.83
C ALA A 1051 -24.36 -16.91 -35.12
N GLY A 1052 -24.37 -16.64 -33.80
CA GLY A 1052 -23.15 -16.46 -33.01
C GLY A 1052 -22.24 -17.71 -32.96
N ARG A 1053 -22.81 -18.92 -32.81
CA ARG A 1053 -22.03 -20.17 -32.79
C ARG A 1053 -21.47 -20.53 -34.15
N ARG A 1054 -22.22 -20.26 -35.23
CA ARG A 1054 -21.74 -20.43 -36.60
C ARG A 1054 -20.51 -19.55 -36.87
N TRP A 1055 -20.50 -18.31 -36.39
CA TRP A 1055 -19.32 -17.44 -36.48
C TRP A 1055 -18.10 -17.99 -35.71
N VAL A 1056 -18.30 -18.59 -34.54
CA VAL A 1056 -17.22 -19.21 -33.76
C VAL A 1056 -16.64 -20.43 -34.50
N PHE A 1057 -17.50 -21.35 -34.97
CA PHE A 1057 -17.03 -22.52 -35.71
C PHE A 1057 -16.42 -22.16 -37.07
N ALA A 1058 -16.94 -21.13 -37.76
CA ALA A 1058 -16.34 -20.61 -38.99
C ALA A 1058 -14.96 -19.99 -38.74
N GLY A 1059 -14.78 -19.30 -37.60
CA GLY A 1059 -13.48 -18.78 -37.18
C GLY A 1059 -12.47 -19.89 -36.86
N ILE A 1060 -12.89 -20.95 -36.16
CA ILE A 1060 -12.05 -22.10 -35.84
C ILE A 1060 -11.64 -22.84 -37.12
N ALA A 1061 -12.61 -23.13 -38.01
CA ALA A 1061 -12.33 -23.77 -39.30
C ALA A 1061 -11.42 -22.91 -40.18
N GLY A 1062 -11.71 -21.61 -40.32
CA GLY A 1062 -10.86 -20.69 -41.09
C GLY A 1062 -9.45 -20.53 -40.50
N GLY A 1063 -9.32 -20.53 -39.16
CA GLY A 1063 -8.04 -20.48 -38.48
C GLY A 1063 -7.23 -21.76 -38.63
N SER A 1064 -7.86 -22.94 -38.55
CA SER A 1064 -7.18 -24.22 -38.76
C SER A 1064 -6.74 -24.42 -40.21
N GLU A 1065 -7.54 -23.98 -41.19
CA GLU A 1065 -7.17 -24.01 -42.60
C GLU A 1065 -6.04 -23.01 -42.91
N LEU A 1066 -6.09 -21.79 -42.37
CA LEU A 1066 -5.01 -20.80 -42.52
C LEU A 1066 -3.69 -21.30 -41.91
N LEU A 1067 -3.75 -21.92 -40.73
CA LEU A 1067 -2.60 -22.53 -40.08
C LEU A 1067 -2.07 -23.72 -40.90
N GLY A 1068 -2.95 -24.57 -41.43
CA GLY A 1068 -2.58 -25.64 -42.36
C GLY A 1068 -1.86 -25.09 -43.60
N GLY A 1069 -2.37 -24.00 -44.17
CA GLY A 1069 -1.77 -23.30 -45.30
C GLY A 1069 -0.39 -22.73 -44.99
N TRP A 1070 -0.20 -22.08 -43.84
CA TRP A 1070 1.10 -21.60 -43.39
C TRP A 1070 2.10 -22.73 -43.14
N LEU A 1071 1.66 -23.84 -42.54
CA LEU A 1071 2.51 -25.01 -42.32
C LEU A 1071 2.93 -25.67 -43.63
N LEU A 1072 2.07 -25.66 -44.66
CA LEU A 1072 2.41 -26.13 -46.00
C LEU A 1072 3.37 -25.18 -46.73
N LEU A 1073 3.16 -23.85 -46.64
CA LEU A 1073 4.07 -22.84 -47.21
C LEU A 1073 5.45 -22.86 -46.54
N ALA A 1074 5.49 -23.03 -45.21
CA ALA A 1074 6.72 -23.20 -44.45
C ALA A 1074 7.42 -24.52 -44.78
N ALA A 1075 6.67 -25.60 -45.00
CA ALA A 1075 7.22 -26.86 -45.50
C ALA A 1075 7.74 -26.76 -46.96
N GLY A 1076 7.41 -25.68 -47.67
CA GLY A 1076 7.87 -25.36 -49.02
C GLY A 1076 8.83 -24.16 -49.09
N ASP A 1077 9.37 -23.67 -47.95
CA ASP A 1077 10.40 -22.63 -47.85
C ASP A 1077 10.10 -21.27 -48.54
N VAL A 1078 8.84 -20.81 -48.54
CA VAL A 1078 8.47 -19.51 -49.11
C VAL A 1078 8.86 -18.35 -48.17
N ALA A 1079 9.75 -17.45 -48.60
CA ALA A 1079 10.29 -16.33 -47.80
C ALA A 1079 9.57 -14.97 -47.95
N VAL A 1080 8.56 -14.88 -48.83
CA VAL A 1080 7.84 -13.63 -49.10
C VAL A 1080 6.86 -13.33 -47.95
N LEU A 1081 7.12 -12.24 -47.20
CA LEU A 1081 6.31 -11.85 -46.03
C LEU A 1081 4.82 -11.66 -46.38
N GLU A 1082 4.54 -11.13 -47.57
CA GLU A 1082 3.19 -10.88 -48.07
C GLU A 1082 2.38 -12.17 -48.27
N ALA A 1083 3.04 -13.31 -48.53
CA ALA A 1083 2.37 -14.61 -48.65
C ALA A 1083 1.74 -15.07 -47.32
N TYR A 1084 2.26 -14.57 -46.19
CA TYR A 1084 1.74 -14.87 -44.85
C TYR A 1084 0.74 -13.83 -44.37
N THR A 1085 0.98 -12.54 -44.64
CA THR A 1085 0.17 -11.44 -44.08
C THR A 1085 -1.08 -11.13 -44.90
N VAL A 1086 -1.07 -11.28 -46.22
CA VAL A 1086 -2.20 -10.93 -47.10
C VAL A 1086 -3.42 -11.84 -46.88
N PRO A 1087 -3.29 -13.19 -46.81
CA PRO A 1087 -4.45 -14.06 -46.54
C PRO A 1087 -5.09 -13.77 -45.17
N ALA A 1088 -4.27 -13.48 -44.16
CA ALA A 1088 -4.73 -13.12 -42.82
C ALA A 1088 -5.45 -11.75 -42.80
N ALA A 1089 -4.88 -10.75 -43.48
CA ALA A 1089 -5.49 -9.42 -43.61
C ALA A 1089 -6.82 -9.49 -44.37
N ALA A 1090 -6.91 -10.30 -45.43
CA ALA A 1090 -8.14 -10.49 -46.19
C ALA A 1090 -9.26 -11.12 -45.33
N LEU A 1091 -8.96 -12.21 -44.61
CA LEU A 1091 -9.92 -12.84 -43.70
C LEU A 1091 -10.38 -11.87 -42.59
N ALA A 1092 -9.46 -11.09 -42.01
CA ALA A 1092 -9.78 -10.11 -40.98
C ALA A 1092 -10.64 -8.94 -41.50
N LEU A 1093 -10.37 -8.44 -42.71
CA LEU A 1093 -11.15 -7.37 -43.33
C LEU A 1093 -12.55 -7.83 -43.75
N VAL A 1094 -12.68 -9.04 -44.30
CA VAL A 1094 -13.98 -9.64 -44.63
C VAL A 1094 -14.82 -9.81 -43.35
N ALA A 1095 -14.22 -10.35 -42.28
CA ALA A 1095 -14.88 -10.47 -40.98
C ALA A 1095 -15.29 -9.11 -40.40
N GLY A 1096 -14.40 -8.10 -40.48
CA GLY A 1096 -14.66 -6.74 -40.02
C GLY A 1096 -15.79 -6.03 -40.75
N VAL A 1097 -15.87 -6.19 -42.09
CA VAL A 1097 -16.96 -5.62 -42.91
C VAL A 1097 -18.29 -6.32 -42.63
N VAL A 1098 -18.29 -7.65 -42.47
CA VAL A 1098 -19.51 -8.38 -42.10
C VAL A 1098 -19.96 -8.03 -40.66
N ALA A 1099 -19.02 -7.81 -39.74
CA ALA A 1099 -19.33 -7.36 -38.37
C ALA A 1099 -19.96 -5.96 -38.36
N LEU A 1100 -19.46 -5.03 -39.18
CA LEU A 1100 -20.04 -3.69 -39.36
C LEU A 1100 -21.45 -3.73 -39.94
N ARG A 1101 -21.74 -4.68 -40.85
CA ARG A 1101 -23.08 -4.85 -41.43
C ARG A 1101 -24.08 -5.51 -40.49
N THR A 1102 -23.62 -6.30 -39.53
CA THR A 1102 -24.48 -7.10 -38.65
C THR A 1102 -24.70 -6.47 -37.27
N ARG A 1103 -23.91 -5.47 -36.86
CA ARG A 1103 -23.98 -4.85 -35.52
C ARG A 1103 -23.98 -3.30 -35.57
N PRO A 1104 -25.14 -2.63 -35.43
CA PRO A 1104 -25.21 -1.18 -35.35
C PRO A 1104 -24.63 -0.69 -34.01
N GLY A 1105 -23.58 0.14 -34.06
CA GLY A 1105 -22.92 0.70 -32.87
C GLY A 1105 -21.44 0.31 -32.70
N LEU A 1106 -20.93 -0.62 -33.51
CA LEU A 1106 -19.48 -0.90 -33.55
C LEU A 1106 -18.73 0.26 -34.22
N ASN A 1107 -17.66 0.72 -33.57
CA ASN A 1107 -16.79 1.74 -34.15
C ASN A 1107 -15.87 1.14 -35.23
N SER A 1108 -15.48 1.97 -36.18
CA SER A 1108 -14.59 1.56 -37.29
C SER A 1108 -13.20 1.14 -36.82
N TRP A 1109 -12.75 1.62 -35.65
CA TRP A 1109 -11.46 1.27 -35.04
C TRP A 1109 -11.36 -0.19 -34.62
N LEU A 1110 -12.40 -0.76 -34.00
CA LEU A 1110 -12.42 -2.15 -33.56
C LEU A 1110 -12.64 -3.13 -34.73
N ALA A 1111 -13.40 -2.74 -35.75
CA ALA A 1111 -13.79 -3.63 -36.84
C ALA A 1111 -12.77 -3.72 -37.98
N LEU A 1112 -12.16 -2.58 -38.37
CA LEU A 1112 -11.27 -2.53 -39.55
C LEU A 1112 -9.81 -2.25 -39.18
N GLY A 1113 -9.56 -1.68 -37.99
CA GLY A 1113 -8.21 -1.33 -37.52
C GLY A 1113 -7.22 -2.50 -37.54
N PRO A 1114 -7.55 -3.68 -36.98
CA PRO A 1114 -6.63 -4.83 -36.97
C PRO A 1114 -6.27 -5.34 -38.37
N GLY A 1115 -7.24 -5.41 -39.29
CA GLY A 1115 -7.01 -5.85 -40.67
C GLY A 1115 -6.18 -4.85 -41.47
N LEU A 1116 -6.43 -3.55 -41.30
CA LEU A 1116 -5.64 -2.49 -41.92
C LEU A 1116 -4.22 -2.42 -41.34
N ALA A 1117 -4.06 -2.64 -40.04
CA ALA A 1117 -2.76 -2.68 -39.41
C ALA A 1117 -1.93 -3.88 -39.89
N ALA A 1118 -2.52 -5.08 -39.95
CA ALA A 1118 -1.85 -6.28 -40.47
C ALA A 1118 -1.44 -6.15 -41.94
N GLY A 1119 -2.19 -5.40 -42.75
CA GLY A 1119 -1.89 -5.14 -44.16
C GLY A 1119 -0.86 -4.02 -44.40
N LEU A 1120 -0.82 -2.97 -43.57
CA LEU A 1120 -0.04 -1.75 -43.84
C LEU A 1120 1.24 -1.63 -42.99
N LEU A 1121 1.20 -1.99 -41.69
CA LEU A 1121 2.33 -1.76 -40.77
C LEU A 1121 3.58 -2.59 -41.10
N PRO A 1122 3.50 -3.91 -41.36
CA PRO A 1122 4.70 -4.71 -41.67
C PRO A 1122 5.47 -4.15 -42.87
N SER A 1123 4.74 -3.73 -43.91
CA SER A 1123 5.30 -3.09 -45.10
C SER A 1123 5.85 -1.69 -44.83
N LEU A 1124 5.20 -0.88 -43.98
CA LEU A 1124 5.71 0.44 -43.56
C LEU A 1124 7.01 0.34 -42.77
N VAL A 1125 7.10 -0.60 -41.82
CA VAL A 1125 8.32 -0.84 -41.03
C VAL A 1125 9.45 -1.32 -41.94
N SER A 1126 9.16 -2.22 -42.88
CA SER A 1126 10.14 -2.66 -43.88
C SER A 1126 10.69 -1.48 -44.68
N VAL A 1127 9.84 -0.55 -45.12
CA VAL A 1127 10.25 0.65 -45.88
C VAL A 1127 11.07 1.64 -45.04
N LEU A 1128 10.76 1.82 -43.76
CA LEU A 1128 11.44 2.79 -42.88
C LEU A 1128 12.80 2.30 -42.35
N VAL A 1129 12.97 0.98 -42.21
CA VAL A 1129 14.14 0.38 -41.54
C VAL A 1129 15.11 -0.29 -42.51
N ALA A 1130 14.63 -0.81 -43.65
CA ALA A 1130 15.50 -1.53 -44.56
C ALA A 1130 16.46 -0.59 -45.31
N PRO A 1131 17.76 -0.95 -45.41
CA PRO A 1131 18.77 -0.15 -46.10
C PRO A 1131 18.61 -0.16 -47.63
N ASP A 1132 17.95 -1.19 -48.19
CA ASP A 1132 17.82 -1.36 -49.64
C ASP A 1132 16.72 -0.47 -50.26
N PRO A 1133 16.94 0.09 -51.47
CA PRO A 1133 15.92 0.84 -52.18
C PRO A 1133 14.79 -0.09 -52.65
N GLN A 1134 13.61 0.02 -52.03
CA GLN A 1134 12.41 -0.79 -52.35
C GLN A 1134 11.31 0.05 -53.05
N PRO A 1135 11.47 0.46 -54.32
CA PRO A 1135 10.57 1.42 -54.97
C PRO A 1135 9.14 0.92 -55.12
N TRP A 1136 8.95 -0.36 -55.48
CA TRP A 1136 7.61 -0.95 -55.67
C TRP A 1136 6.84 -1.17 -54.38
N ARG A 1137 7.52 -1.52 -53.28
CA ARG A 1137 6.87 -1.61 -51.95
C ARG A 1137 6.40 -0.23 -51.46
N ARG A 1138 7.19 0.82 -51.69
CA ARG A 1138 6.81 2.21 -51.36
C ARG A 1138 5.60 2.68 -52.15
N LEU A 1139 5.57 2.41 -53.46
CA LEU A 1139 4.46 2.78 -54.33
C LEU A 1139 3.18 1.99 -53.98
N LEU A 1140 3.27 0.67 -53.83
CA LEU A 1140 2.12 -0.17 -53.47
C LEU A 1140 1.59 0.15 -52.07
N LEU A 1141 2.47 0.44 -51.10
CA LEU A 1141 2.07 0.89 -49.77
C LEU A 1141 1.39 2.26 -49.81
N GLY A 1142 1.92 3.20 -50.60
CA GLY A 1142 1.33 4.52 -50.81
C GLY A 1142 -0.06 4.44 -51.45
N VAL A 1143 -0.23 3.59 -52.47
CA VAL A 1143 -1.52 3.34 -53.13
C VAL A 1143 -2.52 2.67 -52.17
N ALA A 1144 -2.09 1.67 -51.40
CA ALA A 1144 -2.93 1.00 -50.41
C ALA A 1144 -3.36 1.95 -49.26
N ALA A 1145 -2.45 2.79 -48.76
CA ALA A 1145 -2.73 3.78 -47.73
C ALA A 1145 -3.68 4.88 -48.24
N LEU A 1146 -3.48 5.35 -49.47
CA LEU A 1146 -4.37 6.32 -50.12
C LEU A 1146 -5.78 5.73 -50.34
N GLY A 1147 -5.86 4.48 -50.80
CA GLY A 1147 -7.13 3.74 -50.92
C GLY A 1147 -7.87 3.63 -49.59
N ALA A 1148 -7.15 3.37 -48.49
CA ALA A 1148 -7.73 3.35 -47.14
C ALA A 1148 -8.26 4.73 -46.71
N VAL A 1149 -7.53 5.82 -46.97
CA VAL A 1149 -7.99 7.19 -46.68
C VAL A 1149 -9.22 7.56 -47.50
N LEU A 1150 -9.25 7.24 -48.79
CA LEU A 1150 -10.38 7.51 -49.68
C LEU A 1150 -11.63 6.72 -49.28
N ALA A 1151 -11.48 5.42 -48.99
CA ALA A 1151 -12.56 4.58 -48.51
C ALA A 1151 -13.10 5.06 -47.14
N GLY A 1152 -12.20 5.49 -46.24
CA GLY A 1152 -12.56 6.07 -44.94
C GLY A 1152 -13.27 7.42 -45.06
N ALA A 1153 -12.79 8.30 -45.94
CA ALA A 1153 -13.34 9.63 -46.15
C ALA A 1153 -14.74 9.58 -46.78
N THR A 1154 -14.92 8.74 -47.82
CA THR A 1154 -16.22 8.55 -48.49
C THR A 1154 -17.27 7.90 -47.60
N ARG A 1155 -16.86 6.96 -46.74
CA ARG A 1155 -17.75 6.25 -45.80
C ARG A 1155 -17.85 6.91 -44.42
N ARG A 1156 -17.16 8.04 -44.19
CA ARG A 1156 -17.04 8.75 -42.90
C ARG A 1156 -16.52 7.86 -41.75
N TRP A 1157 -15.62 6.92 -42.05
CA TRP A 1157 -14.97 6.06 -41.06
C TRP A 1157 -13.62 6.64 -40.61
N GLN A 1158 -13.42 6.78 -39.30
CA GLN A 1158 -12.21 7.41 -38.74
C GLN A 1158 -10.96 6.50 -38.83
N ALA A 1159 -11.08 5.19 -38.62
CA ALA A 1159 -9.92 4.30 -38.56
C ALA A 1159 -9.15 4.19 -39.90
N PRO A 1160 -9.82 4.06 -41.07
CA PRO A 1160 -9.11 4.03 -42.35
C PRO A 1160 -8.46 5.39 -42.71
N VAL A 1161 -9.09 6.51 -42.34
CA VAL A 1161 -8.52 7.87 -42.56
C VAL A 1161 -7.29 8.10 -41.69
N LEU A 1162 -7.34 7.72 -40.41
CA LEU A 1162 -6.23 7.96 -39.49
C LEU A 1162 -5.07 7.00 -39.74
N LEU A 1163 -5.30 5.70 -39.91
CA LEU A 1163 -4.23 4.73 -40.17
C LEU A 1163 -3.60 4.94 -41.56
N GLY A 1164 -4.41 5.19 -42.59
CA GLY A 1164 -3.91 5.53 -43.93
C GLY A 1164 -3.20 6.89 -43.94
N GLY A 1165 -3.74 7.89 -43.24
CA GLY A 1165 -3.18 9.24 -43.16
C GLY A 1165 -1.86 9.31 -42.38
N VAL A 1166 -1.74 8.58 -41.26
CA VAL A 1166 -0.48 8.47 -40.51
C VAL A 1166 0.57 7.74 -41.34
N THR A 1167 0.19 6.66 -42.03
CA THR A 1167 1.10 5.92 -42.92
C THR A 1167 1.62 6.83 -44.05
N LEU A 1168 0.74 7.64 -44.67
CA LEU A 1168 1.13 8.63 -45.69
C LEU A 1168 1.98 9.78 -45.12
N ALA A 1169 1.65 10.29 -43.92
CA ALA A 1169 2.38 11.39 -43.29
C ALA A 1169 3.79 10.97 -42.85
N LEU A 1170 3.95 9.76 -42.30
CA LEU A 1170 5.27 9.22 -41.95
C LEU A 1170 6.09 8.93 -43.20
N LEU A 1171 5.46 8.42 -44.27
CA LEU A 1171 6.13 8.24 -45.56
C LEU A 1171 6.58 9.59 -46.15
N ALA A 1172 5.74 10.64 -46.07
CA ALA A 1172 6.07 11.99 -46.54
C ALA A 1172 7.15 12.69 -45.69
N LEU A 1173 7.10 12.52 -44.36
CA LEU A 1173 8.12 13.05 -43.45
C LEU A 1173 9.47 12.35 -43.65
N HIS A 1174 9.46 11.04 -43.90
CA HIS A 1174 10.66 10.29 -44.24
C HIS A 1174 11.33 10.84 -45.51
N GLU A 1175 10.54 11.20 -46.52
CA GLU A 1175 11.05 11.86 -47.73
C GLU A 1175 11.52 13.31 -47.46
N LEU A 1176 10.87 14.06 -46.57
CA LEU A 1176 11.26 15.43 -46.17
C LEU A 1176 12.59 15.45 -45.38
N VAL A 1177 12.78 14.51 -44.46
CA VAL A 1177 14.01 14.38 -43.66
C VAL A 1177 15.20 14.03 -44.55
N ARG A 1178 14.98 13.29 -45.63
CA ARG A 1178 15.99 13.06 -46.66
C ARG A 1178 16.46 14.34 -47.36
N GLY A 1179 15.70 15.45 -47.27
CA GLY A 1179 16.04 16.78 -47.80
C GLY A 1179 16.53 17.81 -46.78
N TRP A 1180 16.81 17.40 -45.53
CA TRP A 1180 17.08 18.26 -44.36
C TRP A 1180 18.44 18.99 -44.39
N ASP A 1181 19.39 18.55 -45.21
CA ASP A 1181 20.80 18.99 -45.17
C ASP A 1181 21.08 20.41 -45.72
N LEU A 1182 20.06 21.25 -45.95
CA LEU A 1182 20.18 22.48 -46.74
C LEU A 1182 20.00 23.84 -45.97
N LEU A 1183 19.81 23.93 -44.63
CA LEU A 1183 19.45 25.21 -43.93
C LEU A 1183 20.07 25.49 -42.50
N PRO A 1184 20.34 26.76 -42.05
CA PRO A 1184 20.97 27.13 -40.74
C PRO A 1184 20.02 27.39 -39.52
N ARG A 1185 20.53 27.29 -38.25
CA ARG A 1185 19.74 26.94 -37.02
C ARG A 1185 19.28 28.02 -35.99
N TRP A 1186 19.93 29.20 -35.82
CA TRP A 1186 19.68 30.09 -34.65
C TRP A 1186 18.49 31.06 -34.77
N ILE A 1187 17.99 31.30 -35.99
CA ILE A 1187 16.90 32.25 -36.28
C ILE A 1187 15.54 31.80 -35.70
N PHE A 1188 15.35 30.50 -35.48
CA PHE A 1188 14.02 29.95 -35.16
C PHE A 1188 13.60 30.07 -33.68
N LEU A 1189 14.55 30.16 -32.73
CA LEU A 1189 14.23 30.26 -31.29
C LEU A 1189 13.74 31.66 -30.88
N ALA A 1190 14.38 32.71 -31.39
CA ALA A 1190 13.98 34.09 -31.13
C ALA A 1190 12.62 34.42 -31.78
N VAL A 1191 12.41 33.93 -33.01
CA VAL A 1191 11.13 34.08 -33.72
C VAL A 1191 10.00 33.34 -33.00
N GLY A 1192 10.26 32.16 -32.42
CA GLY A 1192 9.28 31.41 -31.64
C GLY A 1192 8.77 32.15 -30.40
N GLY A 1193 9.66 32.79 -29.63
CA GLY A 1193 9.29 33.56 -28.42
C GLY A 1193 8.47 34.81 -28.73
N PHE A 1194 8.87 35.59 -29.74
CA PHE A 1194 8.13 36.78 -30.18
C PHE A 1194 6.79 36.43 -30.84
N ALA A 1195 6.71 35.32 -31.57
CA ALA A 1195 5.47 34.86 -32.18
C ALA A 1195 4.43 34.47 -31.12
N LEU A 1196 4.82 33.78 -30.04
CA LEU A 1196 3.90 33.37 -28.97
C LEU A 1196 3.36 34.57 -28.17
N ILE A 1197 4.19 35.57 -27.88
CA ILE A 1197 3.77 36.80 -27.18
C ILE A 1197 2.90 37.69 -28.09
N GLY A 1198 3.20 37.75 -29.39
CA GLY A 1198 2.36 38.38 -30.40
C GLY A 1198 0.97 37.73 -30.51
N LEU A 1199 0.91 36.41 -30.42
CA LEU A 1199 -0.35 35.66 -30.43
C LEU A 1199 -1.18 35.91 -29.15
N ALA A 1200 -0.54 35.96 -27.98
CA ALA A 1200 -1.21 36.21 -26.70
C ALA A 1200 -1.79 37.64 -26.61
N THR A 1201 -1.05 38.63 -27.11
CA THR A 1201 -1.47 40.05 -27.11
C THR A 1201 -2.60 40.33 -28.11
N THR A 1202 -2.59 39.68 -29.27
CA THR A 1202 -3.70 39.75 -30.23
C THR A 1202 -4.97 39.07 -29.71
N TYR A 1203 -4.83 37.99 -28.93
CA TYR A 1203 -5.96 37.33 -28.27
C TYR A 1203 -6.61 38.21 -27.19
N GLU A 1204 -5.82 38.94 -26.39
CA GLU A 1204 -6.35 39.86 -25.36
C GLU A 1204 -7.04 41.09 -25.96
N ARG A 1205 -6.56 41.58 -27.11
CA ARG A 1205 -7.23 42.65 -27.88
C ARG A 1205 -8.56 42.18 -28.48
N ARG A 1206 -8.58 41.06 -29.23
CA ARG A 1206 -9.80 40.50 -29.83
C ARG A 1206 -10.89 40.19 -28.79
N ARG A 1207 -10.49 39.74 -27.60
CA ARG A 1207 -11.45 39.46 -26.51
C ARG A 1207 -12.05 40.74 -25.91
N ARG A 1208 -11.27 41.82 -25.77
CA ARG A 1208 -11.82 43.13 -25.35
C ARG A 1208 -12.78 43.68 -26.39
N ASP A 1209 -12.45 43.56 -27.68
CA ASP A 1209 -13.30 44.04 -28.76
C ASP A 1209 -14.61 43.26 -28.82
N LEU A 1210 -14.56 41.93 -28.63
CA LEU A 1210 -15.76 41.09 -28.51
C LEU A 1210 -16.57 41.37 -27.22
N ALA A 1211 -15.93 41.72 -26.11
CA ALA A 1211 -16.63 42.11 -24.89
C ALA A 1211 -17.30 43.49 -25.02
N ARG A 1212 -16.66 44.45 -25.72
CA ARG A 1212 -17.24 45.76 -26.04
C ARG A 1212 -18.38 45.64 -27.05
N LEU A 1213 -18.25 44.77 -28.05
CA LEU A 1213 -19.33 44.43 -28.99
C LEU A 1213 -20.51 43.78 -28.27
N ARG A 1214 -20.28 42.82 -27.37
CA ARG A 1214 -21.37 42.24 -26.56
C ARG A 1214 -22.02 43.26 -25.61
N ALA A 1215 -21.25 44.18 -25.05
CA ALA A 1215 -21.79 45.26 -24.21
C ALA A 1215 -22.48 46.37 -25.02
N ALA A 1216 -22.15 46.56 -26.29
CA ALA A 1216 -22.85 47.46 -27.20
C ALA A 1216 -24.16 46.82 -27.71
N VAL A 1217 -24.11 45.54 -28.09
CA VAL A 1217 -25.28 44.76 -28.53
C VAL A 1217 -26.26 44.56 -27.37
N GLY A 1218 -25.78 44.28 -26.16
CA GLY A 1218 -26.61 44.22 -24.94
C GLY A 1218 -27.11 45.57 -24.41
N ARG A 1219 -26.80 46.69 -25.07
CA ARG A 1219 -27.42 48.01 -24.83
C ARG A 1219 -28.42 48.42 -25.91
N MET A 1220 -28.50 47.66 -27.01
CA MET A 1220 -29.43 47.87 -28.12
C MET A 1220 -30.63 46.89 -28.11
N GLY A 1221 -30.59 45.88 -27.22
CA GLY A 1221 -31.76 45.10 -26.80
C GLY A 1221 -32.00 45.33 -25.32
#